data_AF-A0A927SQA4-F1
#
_entry.id   AF-A0A927SQA4-F1
#
_cell.length_a   1.000
_cell.length_b   1.000
_cell.length_c   1.000
_cell.angle_alpha   90.00
_cell.angle_beta   90.00
_cell.angle_gamma   90.00
#
_symmetry.space_group_name_H-M   'P 1'
#
loop_
_entity.id
_entity.type
_entity.pdbx_description
1 polymer ?
#
loop_
_entity_poly.entity_id
_entity_poly.type
_entity_poly.pdbx_seq_one_letter_code
_entity_poly.pdbx_strand_id
1 'polypeptide(L)'
;MRKQNKTFILEYLNLDLKKIPKTIINSDNIDIKSTEIKNEKNYKVYKYLPIKDIEILITNTRRLDEASKKIENMNDLSFYLNKKNEEEYEAFLNLLQNASVQDIQEIEDLQQEFKNNIPVKVKYQKDYLWQIYYIKRTNKYYMLVPMQEMEHQAFLYVLKKKNEKSEEKIYVPICNVDYDNEFIEKSKINTLENNLFFFTNKWPMIYEVYNQNEELSINIIGQVDIYENIESDYKLHFEDKNKLKDFYNLIKTLFYIQTELTNYFIFNMVLDKTGYMHFYYKDNEITNDKLHKFYSEEIKRNTKNIEEIENIQIALTKKLNKLKSKERKLNSELLEKQKQISTFLECKKTFFGRVKYFFKYGKKKNDKVEENYIEEDTEVEDAGTIKPSYCEDLEDLIYVCKELKTKTTIAATTRLDIQNLTVKIEVLKKKIENASLYIKEIESHKKSIFEFWKFTNKDEKNQLAEGVEQVEKETKIEKNFNIKEDLVEFSKYIDREARKLLTEVEQDNILVAVTNVLDDINLITNKERITTENLQKLKEDEKLIKIDENVLVHREKLKNIKNIIGITEDLTLEEYTTKLKSVIKNIEKAFKKTKINMSIPLYLTKEPKKELTKLQINPQKLISNNRKVDLYKLNFKNGSNLLGFSNIIFFSNRNKTLPLGMDYSTCMLADLRKVEFIKIKTTTNYIIKLEDNSLEEVITKINITEINV
;
A
#
# COMPACT_ATOMS: atom_id res chain seq x y z
N MET A 1 32.89 -24.19 23.65
CA MET A 1 32.52 -24.21 25.10
C MET A 1 31.00 -24.18 25.12
N ARG A 2 30.25 -25.15 25.66
CA ARG A 2 30.24 -25.63 27.04
C ARG A 2 29.63 -27.05 27.06
N LYS A 3 30.35 -28.06 27.58
CA LYS A 3 29.71 -29.24 28.16
C LYS A 3 29.72 -29.00 29.66
N GLN A 4 28.64 -28.43 30.20
CA GLN A 4 28.47 -28.39 31.64
C GLN A 4 28.34 -29.84 32.13
N ASN A 5 28.92 -30.15 33.29
CA ASN A 5 28.88 -31.51 33.83
C ASN A 5 27.41 -31.82 34.22
N LYS A 6 26.89 -33.01 33.86
CA LYS A 6 25.52 -33.47 34.20
C LYS A 6 25.22 -33.24 35.70
N THR A 7 26.22 -33.41 36.56
CA THR A 7 26.17 -33.15 38.00
C THR A 7 25.76 -31.71 38.35
N PHE A 8 26.33 -30.72 37.65
CA PHE A 8 26.05 -29.30 37.90
C PHE A 8 24.60 -28.93 37.56
N ILE A 9 24.06 -29.49 36.47
CA ILE A 9 22.65 -29.30 36.12
C ILE A 9 21.74 -29.95 37.17
N LEU A 10 22.04 -31.17 37.61
CA LEU A 10 21.27 -31.84 38.67
C LEU A 10 21.25 -31.05 39.98
N GLU A 11 22.41 -30.51 40.38
CA GLU A 11 22.52 -29.62 41.55
C GLU A 11 21.65 -28.36 41.37
N TYR A 12 21.68 -27.72 40.20
CA TYR A 12 20.87 -26.55 39.89
C TYR A 12 19.35 -26.85 39.90
N LEU A 13 18.95 -28.05 39.48
CA LEU A 13 17.55 -28.51 39.54
C LEU A 13 17.14 -29.01 40.94
N ASN A 14 18.08 -29.07 41.88
CA ASN A 14 17.93 -29.67 43.21
C ASN A 14 17.51 -31.16 43.17
N LEU A 15 17.83 -31.88 42.09
CA LEU A 15 17.29 -33.21 41.80
C LEU A 15 18.29 -34.32 42.12
N ASP A 16 17.96 -35.17 43.11
CA ASP A 16 18.72 -36.39 43.40
C ASP A 16 18.08 -37.61 42.70
N LEU A 17 18.74 -38.11 41.66
CA LEU A 17 18.29 -39.31 40.92
C LEU A 17 18.27 -40.60 41.76
N LYS A 18 18.93 -40.62 42.93
CA LYS A 18 18.84 -41.75 43.87
C LYS A 18 17.59 -41.66 44.75
N LYS A 19 17.00 -40.48 44.89
CA LYS A 19 15.87 -40.20 45.77
C LYS A 19 14.86 -39.28 45.09
N ILE A 20 14.15 -39.83 44.11
CA ILE A 20 13.16 -39.09 43.33
C ILE A 20 12.00 -38.64 44.24
N PRO A 21 11.69 -37.34 44.31
CA PRO A 21 10.56 -36.82 45.07
C PRO A 21 9.23 -37.37 44.57
N LYS A 22 8.32 -37.70 45.50
CA LYS A 22 6.95 -38.12 45.16
C LYS A 22 6.16 -37.06 44.38
N THR A 23 6.51 -35.78 44.50
CA THR A 23 5.89 -34.67 43.76
C THR A 23 6.20 -34.67 42.26
N ILE A 24 7.19 -35.47 41.83
CA ILE A 24 7.60 -35.62 40.42
C ILE A 24 7.03 -36.91 39.81
N ILE A 25 6.61 -37.87 40.65
CA ILE A 25 6.08 -39.16 40.24
C ILE A 25 4.56 -39.04 40.10
N ASN A 26 4.08 -38.91 38.86
CA ASN A 26 2.66 -39.01 38.56
C ASN A 26 2.24 -40.49 38.55
N SER A 27 1.30 -40.87 39.41
CA SER A 27 0.78 -42.24 39.52
C SER A 27 -0.52 -42.49 38.74
N ASP A 28 -0.98 -41.49 38.00
CA ASP A 28 -2.24 -41.57 37.27
C ASP A 28 -2.04 -42.22 35.89
N ASN A 29 -3.02 -43.01 35.45
CA ASN A 29 -3.01 -43.57 34.10
C ASN A 29 -3.01 -42.45 33.06
N ILE A 30 -2.08 -42.51 32.12
CA ILE A 30 -2.01 -41.58 30.99
C ILE A 30 -3.23 -41.81 30.11
N ASP A 31 -4.12 -40.83 30.05
CA ASP A 31 -5.37 -40.92 29.32
C ASP A 31 -5.46 -39.77 28.31
N ILE A 32 -4.70 -39.90 27.21
CA ILE A 32 -4.63 -38.93 26.10
C ILE A 32 -4.84 -39.66 24.78
N LYS A 33 -5.75 -39.16 23.94
CA LYS A 33 -6.01 -39.70 22.60
C LYS A 33 -5.24 -38.92 21.53
N SER A 34 -4.91 -39.59 20.43
CA SER A 34 -4.20 -38.97 19.29
C SER A 34 -4.96 -37.81 18.66
N THR A 35 -6.29 -37.81 18.72
CA THR A 35 -7.14 -36.71 18.27
C THR A 35 -7.06 -35.46 19.17
N GLU A 36 -6.57 -35.62 20.40
CA GLU A 36 -6.41 -34.57 21.41
C GLU A 36 -4.99 -33.94 21.35
N ILE A 37 -4.14 -34.42 20.46
CA ILE A 37 -2.85 -33.80 20.12
C ILE A 37 -2.91 -33.40 18.65
N LYS A 38 -2.96 -32.10 18.36
CA LYS A 38 -2.95 -31.58 16.99
C LYS A 38 -1.63 -30.92 16.65
N ASN A 39 -1.31 -30.89 15.36
CA ASN A 39 -0.11 -30.25 14.84
C ASN A 39 -0.05 -28.76 15.22
N GLU A 40 1.13 -28.36 15.67
CA GLU A 40 1.43 -27.07 16.31
C GLU A 40 1.53 -25.93 15.30
N LYS A 41 0.38 -25.47 14.81
CA LYS A 41 0.33 -24.28 13.94
C LYS A 41 -0.52 -23.21 14.60
N ASN A 42 0.18 -22.24 15.20
CA ASN A 42 -0.32 -21.00 15.81
C ASN A 42 -1.09 -21.18 17.12
N TYR A 43 -0.49 -20.71 18.23
CA TYR A 43 -1.14 -20.61 19.52
C TYR A 43 -2.22 -19.52 19.49
N LYS A 44 -3.40 -19.84 20.03
CA LYS A 44 -4.55 -18.92 20.14
C LYS A 44 -4.79 -18.47 21.57
N VAL A 45 -4.32 -19.26 22.54
CA VAL A 45 -4.60 -19.04 23.97
C VAL A 45 -3.28 -18.97 24.73
N TYR A 46 -3.14 -17.92 25.53
CA TYR A 46 -2.07 -17.77 26.51
C TYR A 46 -2.69 -17.63 27.91
N LYS A 47 -2.08 -18.25 28.91
CA LYS A 47 -2.62 -18.25 30.28
C LYS A 47 -1.50 -18.27 31.32
N TYR A 48 -1.77 -17.66 32.47
CA TYR A 48 -1.02 -17.93 33.71
C TYR A 48 -1.47 -19.25 34.32
N LEU A 49 -0.62 -20.26 34.25
CA LEU A 49 -0.91 -21.62 34.71
C LEU A 49 -0.08 -21.97 35.95
N PRO A 50 -0.66 -22.44 37.06
CA PRO A 50 0.12 -22.94 38.20
C PRO A 50 1.01 -24.11 37.79
N ILE A 51 2.30 -24.06 38.15
CA ILE A 51 3.26 -25.12 37.81
C ILE A 51 2.84 -26.48 38.38
N LYS A 52 2.18 -26.48 39.55
CA LYS A 52 1.67 -27.71 40.17
C LYS A 52 0.63 -28.45 39.30
N ASP A 53 -0.15 -27.72 38.49
CA ASP A 53 -1.25 -28.29 37.70
C ASP A 53 -0.79 -28.88 36.35
N ILE A 54 0.51 -28.75 36.03
CA ILE A 54 1.11 -29.27 34.81
C ILE A 54 1.62 -30.69 35.05
N GLU A 55 1.14 -31.69 34.31
CA GLU A 55 1.70 -33.03 34.33
C GLU A 55 2.78 -33.18 33.25
N ILE A 56 3.93 -33.78 33.57
CA ILE A 56 5.04 -33.93 32.61
C ILE A 56 5.00 -35.32 31.98
N LEU A 57 4.93 -35.35 30.65
CA LEU A 57 5.04 -36.55 29.84
C LEU A 57 6.22 -36.39 28.88
N ILE A 58 6.95 -37.48 28.65
CA ILE A 58 8.10 -37.49 27.76
C ILE A 58 7.81 -38.43 26.60
N THR A 59 8.13 -37.98 25.38
CA THR A 59 7.99 -38.77 24.16
C THR A 59 9.31 -38.86 23.41
N ASN A 60 9.69 -40.05 22.97
CA ASN A 60 10.90 -40.25 22.18
C ASN A 60 10.69 -39.89 20.69
N THR A 61 10.23 -38.68 20.42
CA THR A 61 9.89 -38.17 19.09
C THR A 61 10.40 -36.73 18.91
N ARG A 62 10.27 -36.20 17.70
CA ARG A 62 10.45 -34.76 17.42
C ARG A 62 9.15 -34.01 17.66
N ARG A 63 9.26 -32.71 17.91
CA ARG A 63 8.11 -31.81 18.08
C ARG A 63 7.15 -31.83 16.88
N LEU A 64 7.67 -31.94 15.66
CA LEU A 64 6.84 -31.93 14.44
C LEU A 64 6.37 -33.33 14.00
N ASP A 65 6.68 -34.38 14.77
CA ASP A 65 6.19 -35.73 14.48
C ASP A 65 4.67 -35.84 14.66
N GLU A 66 4.05 -36.81 13.97
CA GLU A 66 2.61 -37.05 14.05
C GLU A 66 2.14 -37.39 15.47
N ALA A 67 0.94 -36.92 15.81
CA ALA A 67 0.33 -37.10 17.13
C ALA A 67 0.24 -38.58 17.56
N SER A 68 -0.09 -39.48 16.63
CA SER A 68 -0.10 -40.93 16.85
C SER A 68 1.25 -41.44 17.35
N LYS A 69 2.33 -41.09 16.63
CA LYS A 69 3.71 -41.46 16.95
C LYS A 69 4.15 -40.87 18.30
N LYS A 70 3.77 -39.62 18.57
CA LYS A 70 4.05 -38.97 19.86
C LYS A 70 3.46 -39.77 21.02
N ILE A 71 2.20 -40.19 20.91
CA ILE A 71 1.49 -40.95 21.96
C ILE A 71 2.02 -42.37 22.10
N GLU A 72 2.32 -43.05 21.00
CA GLU A 72 2.87 -44.41 21.03
C GLU A 72 4.19 -44.49 21.81
N ASN A 73 5.02 -43.44 21.71
CA ASN A 73 6.32 -43.36 22.38
C ASN A 73 6.27 -42.54 23.68
N MET A 74 5.07 -42.23 24.18
CA MET A 74 4.88 -41.38 25.34
C MET A 74 4.89 -42.20 26.62
N ASN A 75 5.73 -41.80 27.57
CA ASN A 75 5.72 -42.32 28.93
C ASN A 75 5.75 -41.17 29.93
N ASP A 76 5.43 -41.49 31.17
CA ASP A 76 5.55 -40.55 32.28
C ASP A 76 7.03 -40.29 32.61
N LEU A 77 7.31 -39.16 33.28
CA LEU A 77 8.67 -38.80 33.67
C LEU A 77 9.33 -39.87 34.56
N SER A 78 8.57 -40.61 35.39
CA SER A 78 9.16 -41.61 36.27
C SER A 78 9.75 -42.80 35.50
N PHE A 79 9.21 -43.10 34.31
CA PHE A 79 9.76 -44.09 33.39
C PHE A 79 11.19 -43.75 32.95
N TYR A 80 11.46 -42.48 32.63
CA TYR A 80 12.78 -41.99 32.20
C TYR A 80 13.75 -41.80 33.38
N LEU A 81 13.27 -41.69 34.61
CA LEU A 81 14.12 -41.58 35.81
C LEU A 81 14.45 -42.96 36.43
N ASN A 82 13.83 -44.03 35.94
CA ASN A 82 14.03 -45.38 36.45
C ASN A 82 15.21 -46.08 35.76
N LYS A 83 16.27 -46.38 36.53
CA LYS A 83 17.46 -47.08 36.04
C LYS A 83 17.21 -48.47 35.42
N LYS A 84 16.05 -49.08 35.66
CA LYS A 84 15.67 -50.33 35.00
C LYS A 84 15.37 -50.16 33.51
N ASN A 85 15.04 -48.94 33.08
CA ASN A 85 14.78 -48.59 31.70
C ASN A 85 16.06 -47.93 31.13
N GLU A 86 17.04 -48.76 30.76
CA GLU A 86 18.40 -48.31 30.46
C GLU A 86 18.45 -47.28 29.32
N GLU A 87 17.72 -47.50 28.23
CA GLU A 87 17.73 -46.63 27.05
C GLU A 87 17.14 -45.25 27.36
N GLU A 88 15.98 -45.20 28.01
CA GLU A 88 15.28 -43.96 28.37
C GLU A 88 16.03 -43.19 29.46
N TYR A 89 16.60 -43.90 30.43
CA TYR A 89 17.41 -43.30 31.47
C TYR A 89 18.68 -42.65 30.89
N GLU A 90 19.37 -43.32 29.96
CA GLU A 90 20.51 -42.72 29.25
C GLU A 90 20.09 -41.54 28.37
N ALA A 91 18.94 -41.61 27.70
CA ALA A 91 18.40 -40.49 26.93
C ALA A 91 18.17 -39.25 27.82
N PHE A 92 17.60 -39.43 29.01
CA PHE A 92 17.41 -38.35 29.99
C PHE A 92 18.76 -37.78 30.47
N LEU A 93 19.74 -38.63 30.76
CA LEU A 93 21.08 -38.17 31.13
C LEU A 93 21.74 -37.36 30.01
N ASN A 94 21.57 -37.76 28.76
CA ASN A 94 22.12 -37.04 27.61
C ASN A 94 21.45 -35.67 27.41
N LEU A 95 20.14 -35.57 27.65
CA LEU A 95 19.44 -34.28 27.71
C LEU A 95 20.09 -33.34 28.73
N LEU A 96 20.36 -33.82 29.96
CA LEU A 96 21.01 -33.02 30.99
C LEU A 96 22.44 -32.59 30.62
N GLN A 97 23.16 -33.36 29.80
CA GLN A 97 24.51 -33.00 29.36
C GLN A 97 24.52 -31.84 28.37
N ASN A 98 23.45 -31.74 27.57
CA ASN A 98 23.29 -30.72 26.55
C ASN A 98 22.61 -29.46 27.10
N ALA A 99 22.06 -29.53 28.31
CA ALA A 99 21.42 -28.41 28.98
C ALA A 99 22.42 -27.33 29.43
N SER A 100 21.93 -26.09 29.51
CA SER A 100 22.66 -24.91 29.94
C SER A 100 21.91 -24.24 31.09
N VAL A 101 22.56 -24.06 32.24
CA VAL A 101 21.97 -23.30 33.36
C VAL A 101 21.62 -21.87 32.93
N GLN A 102 22.42 -21.26 32.06
CA GLN A 102 22.15 -19.91 31.57
C GLN A 102 20.81 -19.85 30.83
N ASP A 103 20.53 -20.82 29.95
CA ASP A 103 19.31 -20.85 29.16
C ASP A 103 18.07 -21.11 30.04
N ILE A 104 18.23 -21.88 31.13
CA ILE A 104 17.17 -22.09 32.13
C ILE A 104 16.93 -20.80 32.93
N GLN A 105 18.00 -20.09 33.31
CA GLN A 105 17.90 -18.81 34.01
C GLN A 105 17.23 -17.74 33.14
N GLU A 106 17.54 -17.68 31.84
CA GLU A 106 16.89 -16.77 30.90
C GLU A 106 15.36 -16.98 30.85
N ILE A 107 14.90 -18.24 30.90
CA ILE A 107 13.46 -18.55 31.01
C ILE A 107 12.89 -18.10 32.37
N GLU A 108 13.62 -18.33 33.45
CA GLU A 108 13.22 -17.90 34.79
C GLU A 108 13.06 -16.38 34.87
N ASP A 109 14.04 -15.62 34.38
CA ASP A 109 14.04 -14.16 34.37
C ASP A 109 12.86 -13.61 33.53
N LEU A 110 12.64 -14.15 32.32
CA LEU A 110 11.49 -13.80 31.49
C LEU A 110 10.15 -14.06 32.19
N GLN A 111 10.01 -15.20 32.87
CA GLN A 111 8.78 -15.52 33.60
C GLN A 111 8.57 -14.61 34.82
N GLN A 112 9.64 -14.16 35.49
CA GLN A 112 9.53 -13.16 36.56
C GLN A 112 9.09 -11.80 36.00
N GLU A 113 9.61 -11.38 34.84
CA GLU A 113 9.15 -10.16 34.15
C GLU A 113 7.66 -10.26 33.81
N PHE A 114 7.23 -11.40 33.28
CA PHE A 114 5.83 -11.62 32.90
C PHE A 114 4.87 -11.65 34.08
N LYS A 115 5.32 -11.94 35.32
CA LYS A 115 4.42 -11.89 36.48
C LYS A 115 3.72 -10.54 36.66
N ASN A 116 4.34 -9.45 36.24
CA ASN A 116 3.76 -8.12 36.40
C ASN A 116 2.99 -7.67 35.15
N ASN A 117 3.47 -8.03 33.95
CA ASN A 117 2.92 -7.55 32.69
C ASN A 117 2.97 -8.64 31.61
N ILE A 118 1.90 -8.78 30.83
CA ILE A 118 1.89 -9.63 29.65
C ILE A 118 2.79 -9.01 28.57
N PRO A 119 3.66 -9.78 27.89
CA PRO A 119 4.50 -9.25 26.82
C PRO A 119 3.67 -8.57 25.74
N VAL A 120 4.21 -7.49 25.14
CA VAL A 120 3.41 -6.65 24.24
C VAL A 120 2.86 -7.40 23.04
N LYS A 121 3.61 -8.39 22.53
CA LYS A 121 3.23 -9.28 21.44
C LYS A 121 2.35 -10.47 21.85
N VAL A 122 2.02 -10.60 23.14
CA VAL A 122 1.36 -11.79 23.75
C VAL A 122 2.23 -13.05 23.65
N LYS A 123 2.74 -13.39 22.47
CA LYS A 123 3.81 -14.36 22.23
C LYS A 123 5.18 -13.78 22.60
N TYR A 124 6.13 -14.67 22.80
CA TYR A 124 7.51 -14.33 23.13
C TYR A 124 8.47 -15.36 22.53
N GLN A 125 9.75 -15.02 22.51
CA GLN A 125 10.77 -15.86 21.90
C GLN A 125 10.83 -17.22 22.60
N LYS A 126 10.87 -18.30 21.80
CA LYS A 126 10.93 -19.69 22.27
C LYS A 126 9.73 -20.16 23.10
N ASP A 127 8.58 -19.48 23.02
CA ASP A 127 7.33 -19.93 23.65
C ASP A 127 6.86 -21.33 23.16
N TYR A 128 7.30 -21.74 21.97
CA TYR A 128 7.05 -23.08 21.45
C TYR A 128 7.66 -24.22 22.27
N LEU A 129 8.61 -23.94 23.17
CA LEU A 129 9.27 -24.96 24.00
C LEU A 129 8.36 -25.51 25.09
N TRP A 130 7.28 -24.79 25.45
CA TRP A 130 6.40 -25.21 26.54
C TRP A 130 5.59 -26.46 26.20
N GLN A 131 5.09 -26.59 24.96
CA GLN A 131 4.31 -27.76 24.52
C GLN A 131 3.28 -28.25 25.55
N ILE A 132 2.55 -27.32 26.18
CA ILE A 132 1.55 -27.62 27.21
C ILE A 132 0.19 -27.82 26.52
N TYR A 133 -0.31 -29.05 26.54
CA TYR A 133 -1.61 -29.44 26.00
C TYR A 133 -2.66 -29.44 27.10
N TYR A 134 -3.80 -28.79 26.85
CA TYR A 134 -4.97 -28.92 27.71
C TYR A 134 -5.91 -30.00 27.19
N ILE A 135 -6.21 -30.99 28.02
CA ILE A 135 -7.07 -32.12 27.66
C ILE A 135 -8.43 -31.92 28.34
N LYS A 136 -9.40 -31.40 27.57
CA LYS A 136 -10.74 -31.02 28.06
C LYS A 136 -11.47 -32.16 28.79
N ARG A 137 -11.29 -33.40 28.34
CA ARG A 137 -11.99 -34.56 28.90
C ARG A 137 -11.50 -34.93 30.31
N THR A 138 -10.21 -34.78 30.57
CA THR A 138 -9.60 -35.03 31.89
C THR A 138 -9.48 -33.76 32.72
N ASN A 139 -9.70 -32.59 32.11
CA ASN A 139 -9.51 -31.27 32.71
C ASN A 139 -8.10 -31.08 33.30
N LYS A 140 -7.08 -31.57 32.57
CA LYS A 140 -5.67 -31.57 32.99
C LYS A 140 -4.78 -30.94 31.93
N TYR A 141 -3.66 -30.37 32.38
CA TYR A 141 -2.61 -29.81 31.54
C TYR A 141 -1.42 -30.77 31.49
N TYR A 142 -0.93 -31.05 30.29
CA TYR A 142 0.20 -31.94 30.06
C TYR A 142 1.29 -31.22 29.29
N MET A 143 2.48 -31.10 29.87
CA MET A 143 3.68 -30.72 29.14
C MET A 143 4.23 -31.96 28.44
N LEU A 144 4.21 -31.96 27.11
CA LEU A 144 4.77 -33.03 26.31
C LEU A 144 6.20 -32.67 25.91
N VAL A 145 7.18 -33.45 26.36
CA VAL A 145 8.60 -33.20 26.14
C VAL A 145 9.15 -34.13 25.05
N PRO A 146 9.44 -33.62 23.84
CA PRO A 146 10.07 -34.40 22.78
C PRO A 146 11.58 -34.54 23.03
N MET A 147 12.04 -35.78 23.22
CA MET A 147 13.45 -36.07 23.56
C MET A 147 14.42 -35.83 22.40
N GLN A 148 13.95 -35.80 21.15
CA GLN A 148 14.81 -35.63 19.98
C GLN A 148 15.11 -34.16 19.64
N GLU A 149 14.58 -33.21 20.41
CA GLU A 149 14.91 -31.79 20.27
C GLU A 149 16.28 -31.48 20.91
N MET A 150 16.87 -30.32 20.57
CA MET A 150 18.12 -29.87 21.19
C MET A 150 17.89 -28.96 22.41
N GLU A 151 16.72 -28.34 22.50
CA GLU A 151 16.38 -27.34 23.50
C GLU A 151 15.32 -27.87 24.46
N HIS A 152 15.65 -27.92 25.75
CA HIS A 152 14.76 -28.44 26.80
C HIS A 152 14.66 -27.50 28.02
N GLN A 153 15.13 -26.26 27.90
CA GLN A 153 15.20 -25.32 29.03
C GLN A 153 13.84 -25.05 29.69
N ALA A 154 12.74 -25.00 28.93
CA ALA A 154 11.39 -24.85 29.48
C ALA A 154 10.99 -26.05 30.36
N PHE A 155 11.27 -27.28 29.88
CA PHE A 155 11.02 -28.50 30.65
C PHE A 155 11.83 -28.52 31.95
N LEU A 156 13.13 -28.23 31.84
CA LEU A 156 14.03 -28.22 32.99
C LEU A 156 13.64 -27.15 34.01
N TYR A 157 13.16 -25.99 33.56
CA TYR A 157 12.60 -24.97 34.44
C TYR A 157 11.35 -25.47 35.19
N VAL A 158 10.38 -26.07 34.51
CA VAL A 158 9.19 -26.66 35.17
C VAL A 158 9.60 -27.74 36.17
N LEU A 159 10.54 -28.60 35.80
CA LEU A 159 11.06 -29.67 36.66
C LEU A 159 11.70 -29.12 37.94
N LYS A 160 12.56 -28.10 37.81
CA LYS A 160 13.18 -27.38 38.94
C LYS A 160 12.10 -26.86 39.90
N LYS A 161 11.14 -26.10 39.37
CA LYS A 161 10.08 -25.47 40.18
C LYS A 161 9.15 -26.46 40.85
N LYS A 162 8.83 -27.58 40.18
CA LYS A 162 8.08 -28.69 40.81
C LYS A 162 8.83 -29.35 41.95
N ASN A 163 10.13 -29.54 41.78
CA ASN A 163 10.99 -30.11 42.82
C ASN A 163 11.10 -29.19 44.05
N GLU A 164 11.16 -27.88 43.81
CA GLU A 164 11.08 -26.83 44.84
C GLU A 164 9.68 -26.70 45.50
N LYS A 165 8.68 -27.42 44.99
CA LYS A 165 7.26 -27.32 45.41
C LYS A 165 6.70 -25.91 45.27
N SER A 166 7.08 -25.23 44.19
CA SER A 166 6.61 -23.88 43.88
C SER A 166 5.11 -23.86 43.54
N GLU A 167 4.39 -22.89 44.10
CA GLU A 167 3.00 -22.57 43.78
C GLU A 167 2.89 -21.47 42.70
N GLU A 168 4.02 -21.09 42.09
CA GLU A 168 4.08 -20.03 41.09
C GLU A 168 3.25 -20.38 39.84
N LYS A 169 2.63 -19.35 39.26
CA LYS A 169 2.04 -19.41 37.92
C LYS A 169 3.06 -18.98 36.87
N ILE A 170 3.01 -19.63 35.71
CA ILE A 170 3.83 -19.32 34.54
C ILE A 170 2.95 -18.86 33.39
N TYR A 171 3.39 -17.87 32.64
CA TYR A 171 2.71 -17.36 31.46
C TYR A 171 3.13 -18.16 30.22
N VAL A 172 2.21 -18.95 29.67
CA VAL A 172 2.52 -19.94 28.64
C VAL A 172 1.44 -20.03 27.55
N PRO A 173 1.82 -20.36 26.31
CA PRO A 173 0.84 -20.76 25.30
C PRO A 173 0.25 -22.13 25.63
N ILE A 174 -1.04 -22.31 25.33
CA ILE A 174 -1.72 -23.60 25.48
C ILE A 174 -1.97 -24.23 24.10
N CYS A 175 -1.45 -25.43 23.90
CA CYS A 175 -1.62 -26.23 22.71
C CYS A 175 -3.05 -26.79 22.61
N ASN A 176 -3.55 -26.88 21.37
CA ASN A 176 -4.82 -27.54 21.02
C ASN A 176 -6.08 -26.97 21.70
N VAL A 177 -6.03 -25.71 22.15
CA VAL A 177 -7.21 -24.99 22.63
C VAL A 177 -7.76 -24.12 21.51
N ASP A 178 -9.05 -24.27 21.24
CA ASP A 178 -9.81 -23.34 20.41
C ASP A 178 -10.42 -22.24 21.29
N TYR A 179 -10.77 -21.11 20.67
CA TYR A 179 -11.46 -19.99 21.32
C TYR A 179 -12.68 -20.45 22.13
N ASP A 180 -12.82 -19.92 23.34
CA ASP A 180 -13.85 -20.33 24.30
C ASP A 180 -15.29 -19.91 23.90
N ASN A 181 -15.40 -18.94 22.99
CA ASN A 181 -16.64 -18.31 22.51
C ASN A 181 -17.32 -17.36 23.52
N GLU A 182 -16.65 -17.00 24.61
CA GLU A 182 -17.15 -16.09 25.62
C GLU A 182 -17.20 -14.67 25.09
N PHE A 183 -16.06 -14.14 24.61
CA PHE A 183 -15.98 -12.77 24.08
C PHE A 183 -16.42 -12.67 22.62
N ILE A 184 -16.00 -13.64 21.79
CA ILE A 184 -16.33 -13.68 20.36
C ILE A 184 -16.53 -15.13 19.90
N GLU A 185 -17.61 -15.38 19.16
CA GLU A 185 -17.87 -16.68 18.57
C GLU A 185 -16.77 -17.04 17.56
N LYS A 186 -16.31 -18.30 17.58
CA LYS A 186 -15.31 -18.83 16.64
C LYS A 186 -15.72 -18.64 15.18
N SER A 187 -17.02 -18.67 14.87
CA SER A 187 -17.56 -18.40 13.53
C SER A 187 -17.30 -16.97 13.04
N LYS A 188 -17.16 -16.00 13.95
CA LYS A 188 -16.93 -14.58 13.67
C LYS A 188 -15.46 -14.20 13.59
N ILE A 189 -14.55 -15.03 14.12
CA ILE A 189 -13.09 -14.80 14.06
C ILE A 189 -12.62 -14.59 12.62
N ASN A 190 -12.97 -15.52 11.72
CA ASN A 190 -12.57 -15.44 10.32
C ASN A 190 -13.08 -14.16 9.63
N THR A 191 -14.30 -13.72 9.98
CA THR A 191 -14.86 -12.46 9.47
C THR A 191 -14.08 -11.26 10.00
N LEU A 192 -13.73 -11.25 11.29
CA LEU A 192 -12.92 -10.19 11.89
C LEU A 192 -11.53 -10.12 11.26
N GLU A 193 -10.87 -11.26 11.07
CA GLU A 193 -9.56 -11.37 10.40
C GLU A 193 -9.62 -10.84 8.96
N ASN A 194 -10.63 -11.24 8.19
CA ASN A 194 -10.83 -10.77 6.82
C ASN A 194 -11.07 -9.25 6.74
N ASN A 195 -11.89 -8.71 7.66
CA ASN A 195 -12.18 -7.28 7.68
C ASN A 195 -10.93 -6.47 8.07
N LEU A 196 -10.16 -6.93 9.06
CA LEU A 196 -8.87 -6.32 9.43
C LEU A 196 -7.87 -6.41 8.27
N PHE A 197 -7.78 -7.56 7.61
CA PHE A 197 -6.91 -7.76 6.45
C PHE A 197 -7.27 -6.77 5.33
N PHE A 198 -8.56 -6.52 5.07
CA PHE A 198 -8.98 -5.55 4.06
C PHE A 198 -8.45 -4.13 4.32
N PHE A 199 -8.49 -3.67 5.57
CA PHE A 199 -8.01 -2.32 5.92
C PHE A 199 -6.49 -2.23 6.07
N THR A 200 -5.82 -3.34 6.42
CA THR A 200 -4.39 -3.33 6.76
C THR A 200 -3.50 -3.94 5.67
N ASN A 201 -4.09 -4.69 4.72
CA ASN A 201 -3.44 -5.57 3.76
C ASN A 201 -2.48 -6.61 4.38
N LYS A 202 -2.64 -6.92 5.68
CA LYS A 202 -1.79 -7.85 6.43
C LYS A 202 -2.66 -8.63 7.43
N TRP A 203 -2.35 -9.91 7.63
CA TRP A 203 -3.17 -10.76 8.51
C TRP A 203 -2.92 -10.42 9.99
N PRO A 204 -3.97 -10.23 10.80
CA PRO A 204 -3.83 -10.16 12.26
C PRO A 204 -3.59 -11.55 12.87
N MET A 205 -3.10 -11.54 14.10
CA MET A 205 -3.13 -12.65 15.04
C MET A 205 -4.07 -12.29 16.19
N ILE A 206 -5.02 -13.17 16.49
CA ILE A 206 -6.01 -12.98 17.56
C ILE A 206 -5.68 -13.97 18.69
N TYR A 207 -5.62 -13.45 19.91
CA TYR A 207 -5.28 -14.22 21.09
C TYR A 207 -6.33 -14.03 22.19
N GLU A 208 -6.75 -15.14 22.80
CA GLU A 208 -7.37 -15.15 24.13
C GLU A 208 -6.26 -15.19 25.17
N VAL A 209 -6.29 -14.25 26.11
CA VAL A 209 -5.29 -14.15 27.16
C VAL A 209 -5.99 -14.11 28.51
N TYR A 210 -5.70 -15.11 29.35
CA TYR A 210 -6.17 -15.17 30.72
C TYR A 210 -5.10 -14.63 31.64
N ASN A 211 -5.43 -13.59 32.40
CA ASN A 211 -4.51 -12.98 33.36
C ASN A 211 -4.34 -13.87 34.62
N GLN A 212 -3.61 -13.38 35.63
CA GLN A 212 -3.38 -14.15 36.87
C GLN A 212 -4.65 -14.44 37.67
N ASN A 213 -5.68 -13.61 37.53
CA ASN A 213 -6.99 -13.76 38.16
C ASN A 213 -7.95 -14.63 37.33
N GLU A 214 -7.46 -15.22 36.22
CA GLU A 214 -8.26 -15.95 35.23
C GLU A 214 -9.29 -15.09 34.49
N GLU A 215 -9.11 -13.78 34.49
CA GLU A 215 -9.95 -12.86 33.71
C GLU A 215 -9.50 -12.89 32.23
N LEU A 216 -10.47 -13.03 31.34
CA LEU A 216 -10.26 -13.14 29.90
C LEU A 216 -10.11 -11.76 29.26
N SER A 217 -9.15 -11.66 28.33
CA SER A 217 -9.04 -10.54 27.40
C SER A 217 -8.78 -11.05 25.97
N ILE A 218 -9.25 -10.30 24.97
CA ILE A 218 -8.93 -10.53 23.57
C ILE A 218 -7.87 -9.52 23.12
N ASN A 219 -6.76 -10.04 22.59
CA ASN A 219 -5.66 -9.26 22.06
C ASN A 219 -5.51 -9.53 20.56
N ILE A 220 -5.62 -8.49 19.74
CA ILE A 220 -5.45 -8.57 18.29
C ILE A 220 -4.18 -7.81 17.93
N ILE A 221 -3.20 -8.52 17.39
CA ILE A 221 -1.91 -7.96 17.01
C ILE A 221 -1.70 -8.13 15.51
N GLY A 222 -1.27 -7.07 14.85
CA GLY A 222 -0.95 -7.15 13.43
C GLY A 222 -0.06 -6.00 13.01
N GLN A 223 0.05 -5.85 11.68
CA GLN A 223 0.87 -4.82 11.05
C GLN A 223 0.03 -4.05 10.05
N VAL A 224 0.38 -2.80 9.81
CA VAL A 224 -0.31 -1.94 8.85
C VAL A 224 0.61 -0.88 8.27
N ASP A 225 0.35 -0.52 7.02
CA ASP A 225 1.00 0.61 6.36
C ASP A 225 0.19 1.87 6.69
N ILE A 226 0.69 2.70 7.61
CA ILE A 226 -0.04 3.89 8.11
C ILE A 226 0.09 5.09 7.16
N TYR A 227 1.12 5.11 6.31
CA TYR A 227 1.34 6.15 5.31
C TYR A 227 2.45 5.76 4.31
N GLU A 228 2.16 5.65 3.01
CA GLU A 228 3.14 5.45 1.92
C GLU A 228 4.37 4.57 2.27
N ASN A 229 4.14 3.29 2.61
CA ASN A 229 5.13 2.29 3.06
C ASN A 229 5.75 2.50 4.45
N ILE A 230 5.27 3.47 5.23
CA ILE A 230 5.59 3.54 6.66
C ILE A 230 4.78 2.45 7.36
N GLU A 231 5.49 1.45 7.88
CA GLU A 231 4.90 0.32 8.58
C GLU A 231 4.82 0.59 10.08
N SER A 232 3.72 0.14 10.68
CA SER A 232 3.50 0.13 12.12
C SER A 232 2.93 -1.22 12.53
N ASP A 233 3.31 -1.70 13.70
CA ASP A 233 2.50 -2.71 14.39
C ASP A 233 1.22 -2.04 14.93
N TYR A 234 0.23 -2.83 15.33
CA TYR A 234 -0.91 -2.38 16.10
C TYR A 234 -1.30 -3.44 17.13
N LYS A 235 -1.94 -3.00 18.21
CA LYS A 235 -2.45 -3.86 19.27
C LYS A 235 -3.83 -3.39 19.69
N LEU A 236 -4.83 -4.22 19.47
CA LEU A 236 -6.18 -3.99 20.00
C LEU A 236 -6.36 -4.87 21.22
N HIS A 237 -6.67 -4.26 22.35
CA HIS A 237 -6.82 -4.95 23.63
C HIS A 237 -8.23 -4.75 24.17
N PHE A 238 -8.94 -5.85 24.41
CA PHE A 238 -10.32 -5.84 24.86
C PHE A 238 -10.49 -6.69 26.12
N GLU A 239 -10.75 -6.03 27.25
CA GLU A 239 -11.18 -6.65 28.52
C GLU A 239 -12.72 -6.63 28.67
N ASP A 240 -13.42 -5.91 27.79
CA ASP A 240 -14.87 -5.77 27.78
C ASP A 240 -15.45 -6.34 26.49
N LYS A 241 -16.30 -7.36 26.63
CA LYS A 241 -17.02 -8.02 25.54
C LYS A 241 -17.86 -7.05 24.71
N ASN A 242 -18.46 -6.02 25.31
CA ASN A 242 -19.28 -5.05 24.59
C ASN A 242 -18.41 -4.16 23.70
N LYS A 243 -17.24 -3.72 24.18
CA LYS A 243 -16.29 -2.93 23.36
C LYS A 243 -15.77 -3.73 22.16
N LEU A 244 -15.47 -5.03 22.34
CA LEU A 244 -15.10 -5.90 21.23
C LEU A 244 -16.24 -6.05 20.22
N LYS A 245 -17.47 -6.22 20.71
CA LYS A 245 -18.67 -6.32 19.86
C LYS A 245 -18.89 -5.04 19.05
N ASP A 246 -18.72 -3.88 19.68
CA ASP A 246 -18.83 -2.58 19.00
C ASP A 246 -17.76 -2.41 17.92
N PHE A 247 -16.50 -2.76 18.23
CA PHE A 247 -15.42 -2.75 17.24
C PHE A 247 -15.69 -3.71 16.08
N TYR A 248 -16.12 -4.95 16.37
CA TYR A 248 -16.47 -5.96 15.37
C TYR A 248 -17.59 -5.47 14.44
N ASN A 249 -18.64 -4.88 15.01
CA ASN A 249 -19.76 -4.34 14.23
C ASN A 249 -19.31 -3.16 13.36
N LEU A 250 -18.52 -2.24 13.93
CA LEU A 250 -17.97 -1.10 13.20
C LEU A 250 -17.13 -1.56 12.00
N ILE A 251 -16.09 -2.38 12.23
CA ILE A 251 -15.18 -2.78 11.15
C ILE A 251 -15.90 -3.60 10.07
N LYS A 252 -16.88 -4.44 10.46
CA LYS A 252 -17.71 -5.19 9.51
C LYS A 252 -18.57 -4.25 8.64
N THR A 253 -19.20 -3.27 9.26
CA THR A 253 -20.00 -2.26 8.57
C THR A 253 -19.15 -1.45 7.60
N LEU A 254 -18.01 -0.94 8.04
CA LEU A 254 -17.10 -0.16 7.20
C LEU A 254 -16.57 -0.98 6.02
N PHE A 255 -16.21 -2.24 6.27
CA PHE A 255 -15.82 -3.20 5.22
C PHE A 255 -16.93 -3.34 4.18
N TYR A 256 -18.17 -3.56 4.61
CA TYR A 256 -19.30 -3.75 3.70
C TYR A 256 -19.60 -2.49 2.88
N ILE A 257 -19.58 -1.31 3.50
CA ILE A 257 -19.79 -0.03 2.80
C ILE A 257 -18.71 0.17 1.74
N GLN A 258 -17.44 -0.01 2.09
CA GLN A 258 -16.33 0.24 1.16
C GLN A 258 -16.26 -0.79 0.03
N THR A 259 -16.66 -2.04 0.28
CA THR A 259 -16.69 -3.09 -0.76
C THR A 259 -17.91 -2.98 -1.67
N GLU A 260 -19.12 -2.79 -1.14
CA GLU A 260 -20.34 -2.64 -1.96
C GLU A 260 -20.39 -1.31 -2.72
N LEU A 261 -19.87 -0.24 -2.12
CA LEU A 261 -19.91 1.12 -2.66
C LEU A 261 -18.49 1.59 -3.00
N THR A 262 -17.74 0.73 -3.70
CA THR A 262 -16.37 1.03 -4.12
C THR A 262 -16.33 2.38 -4.86
N ASN A 263 -15.39 3.24 -4.48
CA ASN A 263 -15.19 4.62 -4.98
C ASN A 263 -16.13 5.70 -4.42
N TYR A 264 -17.16 5.37 -3.62
CA TYR A 264 -18.00 6.37 -2.94
C TYR A 264 -17.48 6.70 -1.54
N PHE A 265 -17.07 5.66 -0.81
CA PHE A 265 -16.58 5.77 0.55
C PHE A 265 -15.18 5.18 0.64
N ILE A 266 -14.26 5.95 1.20
CA ILE A 266 -12.90 5.51 1.53
C ILE A 266 -12.69 5.91 2.98
N PHE A 267 -12.53 4.91 3.85
CA PHE A 267 -12.24 5.12 5.26
C PHE A 267 -10.73 5.13 5.47
N ASN A 268 -10.21 6.23 5.99
CA ASN A 268 -8.81 6.36 6.37
C ASN A 268 -8.64 5.82 7.79
N MET A 269 -7.69 4.92 7.98
CA MET A 269 -7.33 4.40 9.30
C MET A 269 -6.18 5.23 9.89
N VAL A 270 -6.31 5.59 11.16
CA VAL A 270 -5.30 6.28 11.96
C VAL A 270 -5.11 5.51 13.26
N LEU A 271 -3.86 5.20 13.61
CA LEU A 271 -3.54 4.61 14.91
C LEU A 271 -3.47 5.70 15.97
N ASP A 272 -3.85 5.38 17.20
CA ASP A 272 -3.55 6.22 18.36
C ASP A 272 -2.25 5.79 19.08
N LYS A 273 -1.96 6.47 20.18
CA LYS A 273 -0.77 6.20 21.01
C LYS A 273 -0.72 4.81 21.63
N THR A 274 -1.84 4.09 21.70
CA THR A 274 -1.93 2.72 22.22
C THR A 274 -1.95 1.66 21.12
N GLY A 275 -1.83 2.09 19.86
CA GLY A 275 -1.98 1.21 18.70
C GLY A 275 -3.43 0.82 18.39
N TYR A 276 -4.42 1.52 18.96
CA TYR A 276 -5.82 1.31 18.62
C TYR A 276 -6.16 1.98 17.28
N MET A 277 -7.00 1.32 16.48
CA MET A 277 -7.40 1.80 15.16
C MET A 277 -8.64 2.71 15.23
N HIS A 278 -8.50 3.90 14.68
CA HIS A 278 -9.59 4.85 14.48
C HIS A 278 -9.85 5.03 12.98
N PHE A 279 -11.13 5.07 12.58
CA PHE A 279 -11.52 5.17 11.18
C PHE A 279 -12.16 6.53 10.90
N TYR A 280 -11.74 7.16 9.81
CA TYR A 280 -12.19 8.48 9.42
C TYR A 280 -12.75 8.46 8.01
N TYR A 281 -13.91 9.08 7.82
CA TYR A 281 -14.40 9.45 6.51
C TYR A 281 -14.28 10.96 6.35
N LYS A 282 -13.50 11.39 5.34
CA LYS A 282 -13.04 12.78 5.22
C LYS A 282 -12.27 13.16 6.50
N ASP A 283 -12.80 14.08 7.30
CA ASP A 283 -12.20 14.54 8.57
C ASP A 283 -13.01 14.11 9.81
N ASN A 284 -14.06 13.31 9.62
CA ASN A 284 -14.94 12.87 10.71
C ASN A 284 -14.61 11.43 11.11
N GLU A 285 -14.34 11.23 12.39
CA GLU A 285 -14.18 9.90 12.97
C GLU A 285 -15.53 9.16 12.98
N ILE A 286 -15.51 7.93 12.46
CA ILE A 286 -16.66 7.03 12.43
C ILE A 286 -16.52 6.01 13.55
N THR A 287 -17.45 6.05 14.48
CA THR A 287 -17.57 5.14 15.61
C THR A 287 -18.94 4.46 15.58
N ASN A 288 -19.10 3.35 16.32
CA ASN A 288 -20.34 2.56 16.28
C ASN A 288 -21.59 3.40 16.65
N ASP A 289 -21.46 4.30 17.62
CA ASP A 289 -22.51 5.24 18.05
C ASP A 289 -22.82 6.35 17.02
N LYS A 290 -21.86 6.69 16.14
CA LYS A 290 -22.03 7.71 15.10
C LYS A 290 -22.54 7.14 13.77
N LEU A 291 -22.66 5.81 13.62
CA LEU A 291 -23.04 5.17 12.36
C LEU A 291 -24.41 5.63 11.86
N HIS A 292 -25.42 5.69 12.73
CA HIS A 292 -26.76 6.16 12.34
C HIS A 292 -26.68 7.59 11.78
N LYS A 293 -26.00 8.49 12.49
CA LYS A 293 -25.84 9.88 12.03
C LYS A 293 -25.14 9.94 10.68
N PHE A 294 -24.09 9.12 10.49
CA PHE A 294 -23.39 9.02 9.22
C PHE A 294 -24.32 8.56 8.08
N TYR A 295 -25.16 7.55 8.30
CA TYR A 295 -26.15 7.10 7.32
C TYR A 295 -27.14 8.20 6.95
N SER A 296 -27.78 8.82 7.95
CA SER A 296 -28.76 9.90 7.75
C SER A 296 -28.18 11.05 6.91
N GLU A 297 -26.97 11.49 7.24
CA GLU A 297 -26.30 12.60 6.54
C GLU A 297 -25.95 12.25 5.09
N GLU A 298 -25.39 11.07 4.84
CA GLU A 298 -24.99 10.67 3.48
C GLU A 298 -26.19 10.23 2.61
N ILE A 299 -27.22 9.62 3.18
CA ILE A 299 -28.51 9.36 2.50
C ILE A 299 -29.11 10.68 2.03
N LYS A 300 -29.29 11.65 2.94
CA LYS A 300 -29.86 12.96 2.61
C LYS A 300 -29.06 13.67 1.52
N ARG A 301 -27.73 13.62 1.60
CA ARG A 301 -26.83 14.19 0.59
C ARG A 301 -27.03 13.52 -0.76
N ASN A 302 -27.07 12.20 -0.80
CA ASN A 302 -27.15 11.45 -2.06
C ASN A 302 -28.54 11.53 -2.69
N THR A 303 -29.62 11.59 -1.90
CA THR A 303 -30.96 11.88 -2.42
C THR A 303 -31.01 13.25 -3.10
N LYS A 304 -30.35 14.28 -2.53
CA LYS A 304 -30.25 15.59 -3.18
C LYS A 304 -29.46 15.52 -4.50
N ASN A 305 -28.35 14.78 -4.53
CA ASN A 305 -27.58 14.58 -5.76
C ASN A 305 -28.40 13.82 -6.84
N ILE A 306 -29.29 12.92 -6.42
CA ILE A 306 -30.23 12.23 -7.32
C ILE A 306 -31.16 13.24 -7.98
N GLU A 307 -31.80 14.12 -7.21
CA GLU A 307 -32.69 15.16 -7.75
C GLU A 307 -31.94 16.08 -8.74
N GLU A 308 -30.69 16.44 -8.43
CA GLU A 308 -29.86 17.27 -9.32
C GLU A 308 -29.50 16.55 -10.63
N ILE A 309 -29.11 15.27 -10.58
CA ILE A 309 -28.73 14.52 -11.79
C ILE A 309 -29.93 14.21 -12.68
N GLU A 310 -31.12 14.03 -12.12
CA GLU A 310 -32.36 13.88 -12.89
C GLU A 310 -32.69 15.14 -13.68
N ASN A 311 -32.59 16.30 -13.05
CA ASN A 311 -32.77 17.59 -13.73
C ASN A 311 -31.76 17.78 -14.87
N ILE A 312 -30.50 17.39 -14.65
CA ILE A 312 -29.47 17.38 -15.70
C ILE A 312 -29.86 16.41 -16.82
N GLN A 313 -30.35 15.21 -16.49
CA GLN A 313 -30.73 14.20 -17.48
C GLN A 313 -31.89 14.67 -18.36
N ILE A 314 -32.89 15.34 -17.78
CA ILE A 314 -33.99 15.96 -18.54
C ILE A 314 -33.43 16.97 -19.55
N ALA A 315 -32.52 17.86 -19.10
CA ALA A 315 -31.91 18.87 -19.96
C ALA A 315 -31.05 18.24 -21.09
N LEU A 316 -30.27 17.20 -20.77
CA LEU A 316 -29.47 16.46 -21.74
C LEU A 316 -30.36 15.77 -22.78
N THR A 317 -31.44 15.13 -22.36
CA THR A 317 -32.39 14.45 -23.25
C THR A 317 -33.04 15.42 -24.23
N LYS A 318 -33.48 16.60 -23.75
CA LYS A 318 -33.98 17.69 -24.61
C LYS A 318 -32.93 18.14 -25.64
N LYS A 319 -31.68 18.30 -25.22
CA LYS A 319 -30.57 18.67 -26.12
C LYS A 319 -30.29 17.58 -27.16
N LEU A 320 -30.25 16.32 -26.75
CA LEU A 320 -30.02 15.18 -27.64
C LEU A 320 -31.10 15.08 -28.72
N ASN A 321 -32.38 15.25 -28.34
CA ASN A 321 -33.49 15.22 -29.30
C ASN A 321 -33.43 16.37 -30.32
N LYS A 322 -33.06 17.59 -29.89
CA LYS A 322 -32.80 18.72 -30.81
C LYS A 322 -31.65 18.46 -31.78
N LEU A 323 -30.60 17.77 -31.36
CA LEU A 323 -29.51 17.38 -32.25
C LEU A 323 -29.95 16.28 -33.21
N LYS A 324 -30.71 15.28 -32.77
CA LYS A 324 -31.25 14.21 -33.63
C LYS A 324 -32.14 14.80 -34.74
N SER A 325 -32.98 15.78 -34.43
CA SER A 325 -33.80 16.46 -35.44
C SER A 325 -32.96 17.26 -36.45
N LYS A 326 -31.92 17.97 -35.97
CA LYS A 326 -30.96 18.68 -36.83
C LYS A 326 -30.19 17.74 -37.75
N GLU A 327 -29.73 16.61 -37.23
CA GLU A 327 -29.04 15.58 -38.02
C GLU A 327 -29.95 15.05 -39.15
N ARG A 328 -31.22 14.73 -38.84
CA ARG A 328 -32.20 14.30 -39.85
C ARG A 328 -32.37 15.34 -40.96
N LYS A 329 -32.51 16.64 -40.60
CA LYS A 329 -32.62 17.73 -41.58
C LYS A 329 -31.39 17.81 -42.51
N LEU A 330 -30.18 17.75 -41.94
CA LEU A 330 -28.94 17.79 -42.72
C LEU A 330 -28.77 16.55 -43.61
N ASN A 331 -29.13 15.36 -43.14
CA ASN A 331 -29.12 14.15 -43.95
C ASN A 331 -30.06 14.25 -45.15
N SER A 332 -31.27 14.79 -44.96
CA SER A 332 -32.21 15.04 -46.07
C SER A 332 -31.64 16.03 -47.08
N GLU A 333 -31.05 17.14 -46.63
CA GLU A 333 -30.40 18.12 -47.51
C GLU A 333 -29.23 17.50 -48.29
N LEU A 334 -28.38 16.72 -47.62
CA LEU A 334 -27.26 16.04 -48.26
C LEU A 334 -27.75 15.05 -49.33
N LEU A 335 -28.82 14.30 -49.04
CA LEU A 335 -29.43 13.36 -49.97
C LEU A 335 -29.99 14.07 -51.22
N GLU A 336 -30.63 15.21 -51.07
CA GLU A 336 -31.10 16.02 -52.21
C GLU A 336 -29.96 16.50 -53.08
N LYS A 337 -28.88 17.03 -52.49
CA LYS A 337 -27.67 17.43 -53.21
C LYS A 337 -27.01 16.24 -53.92
N GLN A 338 -26.92 15.09 -53.26
CA GLN A 338 -26.43 13.85 -53.88
C GLN A 338 -27.31 13.40 -55.05
N LYS A 339 -28.64 13.47 -54.94
CA LYS A 339 -29.55 13.18 -56.06
C LYS A 339 -29.33 14.14 -57.23
N GLN A 340 -29.14 15.44 -56.97
CA GLN A 340 -28.85 16.44 -58.01
C GLN A 340 -27.51 16.14 -58.72
N ILE A 341 -26.47 15.79 -57.95
CA ILE A 341 -25.15 15.40 -58.46
C ILE A 341 -25.23 14.10 -59.28
N SER A 342 -25.90 13.07 -58.77
CA SER A 342 -26.09 11.80 -59.48
C SER A 342 -26.85 12.01 -60.79
N THR A 343 -27.91 12.82 -60.77
CA THR A 343 -28.67 13.20 -61.97
C THR A 343 -27.77 13.92 -62.99
N PHE A 344 -26.87 14.81 -62.53
CA PHE A 344 -25.89 15.47 -63.38
C PHE A 344 -24.92 14.45 -64.01
N LEU A 345 -24.32 13.58 -63.20
CA LEU A 345 -23.35 12.59 -63.66
C LEU A 345 -23.95 11.62 -64.68
N GLU A 346 -25.21 11.22 -64.51
CA GLU A 346 -25.94 10.39 -65.47
C GLU A 346 -26.25 11.16 -66.76
N CYS A 347 -26.77 12.38 -66.64
CA CYS A 347 -27.06 13.25 -67.78
C CYS A 347 -25.80 13.63 -68.57
N LYS A 348 -24.63 13.74 -67.91
CA LYS A 348 -23.32 14.01 -68.52
C LYS A 348 -22.89 12.93 -69.52
N LYS A 349 -23.40 11.69 -69.42
CA LYS A 349 -22.99 10.56 -70.26
C LYS A 349 -23.51 10.62 -71.70
N THR A 350 -24.65 11.27 -71.94
CA THR A 350 -25.29 11.30 -73.27
C THR A 350 -25.58 12.72 -73.72
N PHE A 351 -25.54 12.97 -75.04
CA PHE A 351 -25.77 14.31 -75.59
C PHE A 351 -27.15 14.88 -75.20
N PHE A 352 -28.23 14.11 -75.42
CA PHE A 352 -29.58 14.52 -75.02
C PHE A 352 -29.75 14.62 -73.49
N GLY A 353 -29.00 13.84 -72.71
CA GLY A 353 -28.96 13.96 -71.24
C GLY A 353 -28.43 15.32 -70.79
N ARG A 354 -27.33 15.80 -71.39
CA ARG A 354 -26.73 17.12 -71.09
C ARG A 354 -27.72 18.26 -71.38
N VAL A 355 -28.42 18.19 -72.51
CA VAL A 355 -29.47 19.14 -72.89
C VAL A 355 -30.61 19.12 -71.87
N LYS A 356 -31.09 17.92 -71.47
CA LYS A 356 -32.14 17.76 -70.45
C LYS A 356 -31.75 18.35 -69.10
N TYR A 357 -30.53 18.12 -68.63
CA TYR A 357 -30.03 18.68 -67.35
C TYR A 357 -29.83 20.20 -67.39
N PHE A 358 -29.42 20.75 -68.54
CA PHE A 358 -29.26 22.19 -68.75
C PHE A 358 -30.59 22.93 -68.52
N PHE A 359 -31.70 22.42 -69.08
CA PHE A 359 -33.03 23.03 -68.93
C PHE A 359 -33.78 22.65 -67.64
N LYS A 360 -33.59 21.44 -67.08
CA LYS A 360 -34.34 20.94 -65.89
C LYS A 360 -34.12 21.76 -64.62
N TYR A 361 -32.92 22.30 -64.41
CA TYR A 361 -32.56 23.08 -63.22
C TYR A 361 -32.43 24.59 -63.50
N GLY A 362 -33.02 25.10 -64.59
CA GLY A 362 -32.92 26.50 -65.01
C GLY A 362 -33.94 27.48 -64.42
N LYS A 363 -34.83 27.03 -63.51
CA LYS A 363 -35.79 27.91 -62.82
C LYS A 363 -35.77 27.63 -61.32
N LYS A 364 -35.52 28.66 -60.50
CA LYS A 364 -35.78 28.63 -59.06
C LYS A 364 -37.27 28.34 -58.85
N LYS A 365 -37.61 27.12 -58.48
CA LYS A 365 -38.90 26.79 -57.87
C LYS A 365 -38.76 26.90 -56.36
N ASN A 366 -39.58 27.74 -55.75
CA ASN A 366 -39.87 27.70 -54.32
C ASN A 366 -40.84 26.54 -54.10
N ASP A 367 -40.33 25.34 -53.87
CA ASP A 367 -41.18 24.25 -53.39
C ASP A 367 -41.18 24.29 -51.86
N LYS A 368 -42.33 24.64 -51.29
CA LYS A 368 -42.63 24.49 -49.86
C LYS A 368 -42.66 22.99 -49.56
N VAL A 369 -41.78 22.55 -48.67
CA VAL A 369 -41.88 21.21 -48.07
C VAL A 369 -43.00 21.27 -47.04
N GLU A 370 -44.03 20.44 -47.21
CA GLU A 370 -45.08 20.23 -46.22
C GLU A 370 -44.46 19.70 -44.92
N GLU A 371 -44.52 20.53 -43.88
CA GLU A 371 -44.16 20.15 -42.52
C GLU A 371 -45.35 19.40 -41.89
N ASN A 372 -45.37 18.07 -42.02
CA ASN A 372 -46.12 17.26 -41.06
C ASN A 372 -45.27 17.15 -39.78
N TYR A 373 -45.42 18.14 -38.91
CA TYR A 373 -44.99 18.07 -37.53
C TYR A 373 -45.83 17.03 -36.80
N ILE A 374 -45.18 15.96 -36.34
CA ILE A 374 -45.59 15.31 -35.11
C ILE A 374 -44.54 15.75 -34.10
N GLU A 375 -44.86 16.83 -33.37
CA GLU A 375 -44.29 17.03 -32.04
C GLU A 375 -44.87 15.92 -31.17
N GLU A 376 -44.15 14.81 -31.01
CA GLU A 376 -44.29 14.03 -29.79
C GLU A 376 -43.63 14.84 -28.67
N ASP A 377 -44.33 15.88 -28.22
CA ASP A 377 -44.24 16.32 -26.83
C ASP A 377 -44.78 15.15 -26.01
N THR A 378 -43.91 14.18 -25.72
CA THR A 378 -44.10 13.38 -24.52
C THR A 378 -43.76 14.31 -23.36
N GLU A 379 -44.79 15.03 -22.90
CA GLU A 379 -44.86 15.41 -21.49
C GLU A 379 -44.59 14.13 -20.72
N VAL A 380 -43.40 14.04 -20.12
CA VAL A 380 -43.15 13.05 -19.08
C VAL A 380 -44.05 13.49 -17.95
N GLU A 381 -45.24 12.87 -17.86
CA GLU A 381 -46.06 12.96 -16.66
C GLU A 381 -45.14 12.63 -15.49
N ASP A 382 -44.99 13.61 -14.59
CA ASP A 382 -44.35 13.43 -13.30
C ASP A 382 -45.27 12.51 -12.50
N ALA A 383 -45.13 11.20 -12.72
CA ALA A 383 -45.74 10.17 -11.90
C ALA A 383 -45.08 10.31 -10.53
N GLY A 384 -45.66 11.18 -9.70
CA GLY A 384 -45.15 11.61 -8.41
C GLY A 384 -44.56 10.43 -7.67
N THR A 385 -43.23 10.38 -7.64
CA THR A 385 -42.52 9.28 -7.01
C THR A 385 -42.77 9.44 -5.52
N ILE A 386 -43.49 8.50 -4.92
CA ILE A 386 -43.62 8.42 -3.47
C ILE A 386 -42.19 8.29 -2.94
N LYS A 387 -41.66 9.36 -2.33
CA LYS A 387 -40.34 9.32 -1.71
C LYS A 387 -40.33 8.17 -0.71
N PRO A 388 -39.42 7.18 -0.85
CA PRO A 388 -39.31 6.11 0.12
C PRO A 388 -39.09 6.73 1.50
N SER A 389 -39.86 6.29 2.50
CA SER A 389 -39.54 6.61 3.88
C SER A 389 -38.33 5.77 4.25
N TYR A 390 -37.15 6.38 4.28
CA TYR A 390 -35.92 5.73 4.72
C TYR A 390 -35.96 5.51 6.23
N CYS A 391 -35.56 4.33 6.68
CA CYS A 391 -35.26 3.99 8.07
C CYS A 391 -33.87 4.51 8.49
N GLU A 392 -33.10 5.07 7.56
CA GLU A 392 -31.76 5.67 7.78
C GLU A 392 -30.72 4.66 8.25
N ASP A 393 -30.74 3.46 7.65
CA ASP A 393 -29.83 2.36 7.93
C ASP A 393 -28.82 2.11 6.79
N LEU A 394 -28.07 1.02 6.93
CA LEU A 394 -27.04 0.61 5.99
C LEU A 394 -27.63 0.20 4.64
N GLU A 395 -28.76 -0.52 4.67
CA GLU A 395 -29.49 -0.98 3.48
C GLU A 395 -29.99 0.22 2.65
N ASP A 396 -30.57 1.23 3.31
CA ASP A 396 -31.01 2.47 2.67
C ASP A 396 -29.84 3.24 2.05
N LEU A 397 -28.72 3.37 2.77
CA LEU A 397 -27.52 4.03 2.25
C LEU A 397 -27.04 3.35 0.96
N ILE A 398 -27.00 2.02 0.95
CA ILE A 398 -26.58 1.24 -0.21
C ILE A 398 -27.54 1.42 -1.37
N TYR A 399 -28.84 1.36 -1.10
CA TYR A 399 -29.87 1.57 -2.12
C TYR A 399 -29.71 2.95 -2.79
N VAL A 400 -29.66 4.01 -1.99
CA VAL A 400 -29.56 5.40 -2.49
C VAL A 400 -28.26 5.61 -3.27
N CYS A 401 -27.14 5.05 -2.82
CA CYS A 401 -25.87 5.15 -3.54
C CYS A 401 -25.90 4.37 -4.88
N LYS A 402 -26.50 3.18 -4.92
CA LYS A 402 -26.66 2.39 -6.16
C LYS A 402 -27.58 3.09 -7.15
N GLU A 403 -28.65 3.73 -6.67
CA GLU A 403 -29.55 4.54 -7.49
C GLU A 403 -28.81 5.75 -8.09
N LEU A 404 -28.10 6.52 -7.26
CA LEU A 404 -27.31 7.66 -7.70
C LEU A 404 -26.28 7.26 -8.76
N LYS A 405 -25.57 6.14 -8.55
CA LYS A 405 -24.61 5.59 -9.53
C LYS A 405 -25.27 5.30 -10.87
N THR A 406 -26.45 4.69 -10.85
CA THR A 406 -27.21 4.34 -12.06
C THR A 406 -27.60 5.59 -12.84
N LYS A 407 -28.21 6.58 -12.16
CA LYS A 407 -28.63 7.84 -12.80
C LYS A 407 -27.45 8.65 -13.33
N THR A 408 -26.35 8.69 -12.58
CA THR A 408 -25.10 9.34 -13.01
C THR A 408 -24.51 8.68 -14.26
N THR A 409 -24.57 7.34 -14.34
CA THR A 409 -24.10 6.60 -15.52
C THR A 409 -24.94 6.92 -16.74
N ILE A 410 -26.27 6.94 -16.60
CA ILE A 410 -27.20 7.32 -17.68
C ILE A 410 -26.90 8.73 -18.21
N ALA A 411 -26.67 9.69 -17.31
CA ALA A 411 -26.32 11.06 -17.67
C ALA A 411 -24.96 11.16 -18.38
N ALA A 412 -23.96 10.39 -17.94
CA ALA A 412 -22.66 10.31 -18.61
C ALA A 412 -22.79 9.74 -20.02
N THR A 413 -23.52 8.64 -20.21
CA THR A 413 -23.79 8.06 -21.53
C THR A 413 -24.51 9.04 -22.45
N THR A 414 -25.53 9.74 -21.94
CA THR A 414 -26.28 10.73 -22.73
C THR A 414 -25.37 11.90 -23.16
N ARG A 415 -24.41 12.32 -22.33
CA ARG A 415 -23.41 13.33 -22.70
C ARG A 415 -22.50 12.85 -23.84
N LEU A 416 -22.05 11.60 -23.79
CA LEU A 416 -21.25 11.00 -24.86
C LEU A 416 -22.04 10.93 -26.18
N ASP A 417 -23.31 10.51 -26.12
CA ASP A 417 -24.17 10.49 -27.30
C ASP A 417 -24.33 11.88 -27.93
N ILE A 418 -24.49 12.93 -27.10
CA ILE A 418 -24.54 14.31 -27.55
C ILE A 418 -23.23 14.72 -28.23
N GLN A 419 -22.07 14.37 -27.68
CA GLN A 419 -20.76 14.67 -28.26
C GLN A 419 -20.60 13.98 -29.62
N ASN A 420 -20.83 12.67 -29.67
CA ASN A 420 -20.76 11.86 -30.89
C ASN A 420 -21.68 12.41 -31.98
N LEU A 421 -22.93 12.75 -31.63
CA LEU A 421 -23.88 13.31 -32.57
C LEU A 421 -23.49 14.72 -33.05
N THR A 422 -22.88 15.52 -32.18
CA THR A 422 -22.37 16.85 -32.55
C THR A 422 -21.26 16.74 -33.59
N VAL A 423 -20.29 15.84 -33.38
CA VAL A 423 -19.23 15.55 -34.36
C VAL A 423 -19.83 15.08 -35.69
N LYS A 424 -20.80 14.16 -35.64
CA LYS A 424 -21.50 13.68 -36.84
C LYS A 424 -22.19 14.82 -37.61
N ILE A 425 -22.86 15.74 -36.91
CA ILE A 425 -23.49 16.92 -37.51
C ILE A 425 -22.46 17.83 -38.19
N GLU A 426 -21.27 18.02 -37.61
CA GLU A 426 -20.21 18.82 -38.23
C GLU A 426 -19.66 18.17 -39.50
N VAL A 427 -19.46 16.85 -39.49
CA VAL A 427 -19.09 16.08 -40.68
C VAL A 427 -20.15 16.22 -41.77
N LEU A 428 -21.44 16.09 -41.43
CA LEU A 428 -22.53 16.26 -42.38
C LEU A 428 -22.54 17.66 -42.99
N LYS A 429 -22.35 18.72 -42.19
CA LYS A 429 -22.25 20.09 -42.70
C LYS A 429 -21.12 20.25 -43.71
N LYS A 430 -19.92 19.72 -43.42
CA LYS A 430 -18.79 19.75 -44.38
C LYS A 430 -19.10 18.98 -45.66
N LYS A 431 -19.75 17.81 -45.56
CA LYS A 431 -20.20 17.04 -46.74
C LYS A 431 -21.19 17.85 -47.59
N ILE A 432 -22.13 18.53 -46.96
CA ILE A 432 -23.11 19.41 -47.62
C ILE A 432 -22.42 20.61 -48.26
N GLU A 433 -21.46 21.24 -47.59
CA GLU A 433 -20.68 22.37 -48.12
C GLU A 433 -19.91 21.95 -49.38
N ASN A 434 -19.18 20.83 -49.33
CA ASN A 434 -18.46 20.28 -50.48
C ASN A 434 -19.40 19.95 -51.64
N ALA A 435 -20.53 19.28 -51.37
CA ALA A 435 -21.53 18.99 -52.38
C ALA A 435 -22.10 20.28 -53.00
N SER A 436 -22.31 21.32 -52.20
CA SER A 436 -22.80 22.61 -52.65
C SER A 436 -21.79 23.35 -53.53
N LEU A 437 -20.50 23.30 -53.19
CA LEU A 437 -19.43 23.88 -54.01
C LEU A 437 -19.36 23.20 -55.38
N TYR A 438 -19.43 21.87 -55.42
CA TYR A 438 -19.44 21.12 -56.66
C TYR A 438 -20.67 21.41 -57.53
N ILE A 439 -21.87 21.50 -56.92
CA ILE A 439 -23.08 21.93 -57.64
C ILE A 439 -22.92 23.35 -58.20
N LYS A 440 -22.38 24.28 -57.40
CA LYS A 440 -22.16 25.68 -57.81
C LYS A 440 -21.16 25.78 -58.97
N GLU A 441 -20.13 24.94 -58.98
CA GLU A 441 -19.18 24.83 -60.08
C GLU A 441 -19.89 24.38 -61.36
N ILE A 442 -20.69 23.30 -61.28
CA ILE A 442 -21.52 22.82 -62.40
C ILE A 442 -22.43 23.94 -62.94
N GLU A 443 -23.08 24.70 -62.05
CA GLU A 443 -23.95 25.81 -62.42
C GLU A 443 -23.20 27.00 -63.04
N SER A 444 -21.97 27.28 -62.58
CA SER A 444 -21.16 28.39 -63.11
C SER A 444 -20.83 28.22 -64.60
N HIS A 445 -20.77 26.98 -65.08
CA HIS A 445 -20.55 26.62 -66.48
C HIS A 445 -21.84 26.53 -67.32
N LYS A 446 -23.02 26.77 -66.72
CA LYS A 446 -24.31 26.81 -67.45
C LYS A 446 -24.61 28.14 -68.15
N LYS A 447 -23.66 29.09 -68.23
CA LYS A 447 -23.87 30.40 -68.88
C LYS A 447 -24.13 30.31 -70.38
N SER A 448 -23.56 29.31 -71.05
CA SER A 448 -23.80 28.99 -72.46
C SER A 448 -23.80 27.48 -72.66
N ILE A 449 -24.67 26.96 -73.53
CA ILE A 449 -24.77 25.52 -73.78
C ILE A 449 -23.48 24.95 -74.39
N PHE A 450 -22.72 25.75 -75.14
CA PHE A 450 -21.42 25.38 -75.69
C PHE A 450 -20.31 25.35 -74.61
N GLU A 451 -20.35 26.27 -73.65
CA GLU A 451 -19.40 26.32 -72.53
C GLU A 451 -19.62 25.16 -71.55
N PHE A 452 -20.90 24.89 -71.23
CA PHE A 452 -21.33 23.72 -70.46
C PHE A 452 -20.89 22.42 -71.13
N TRP A 453 -21.00 22.35 -72.46
CA TRP A 453 -20.60 21.17 -73.23
C TRP A 453 -19.09 20.92 -73.17
N LYS A 454 -18.27 21.97 -73.32
CA LYS A 454 -16.80 21.88 -73.20
C LYS A 454 -16.36 21.47 -71.79
N PHE A 455 -17.02 22.00 -70.76
CA PHE A 455 -16.79 21.62 -69.37
C PHE A 455 -17.11 20.13 -69.11
N THR A 456 -18.24 19.64 -69.63
CA THR A 456 -18.65 18.24 -69.46
C THR A 456 -17.79 17.21 -70.20
N ASN A 457 -16.93 17.63 -71.14
CA ASN A 457 -16.02 16.74 -71.89
C ASN A 457 -14.59 16.69 -71.32
N LYS A 458 -14.26 17.50 -70.31
CA LYS A 458 -12.99 17.34 -69.59
C LYS A 458 -13.11 16.15 -68.61
N ASP A 459 -12.19 15.20 -68.75
CA ASP A 459 -11.99 14.14 -67.76
C ASP A 459 -11.26 14.74 -66.55
N GLU A 460 -12.01 15.08 -65.50
CA GLU A 460 -11.41 15.38 -64.20
C GLU A 460 -11.68 14.26 -63.21
N LYS A 461 -10.57 13.73 -62.68
CA LYS A 461 -10.45 12.68 -61.68
C LYS A 461 -11.23 13.03 -60.41
N ASN A 462 -11.96 12.03 -59.90
CA ASN A 462 -12.45 11.84 -58.53
C ASN A 462 -12.09 12.96 -57.53
N GLN A 463 -12.96 13.95 -57.37
CA GLN A 463 -12.90 14.92 -56.26
C GLN A 463 -14.05 14.69 -55.30
N LEU A 464 -13.96 13.64 -54.50
CA LEU A 464 -14.66 13.48 -53.22
C LEU A 464 -13.72 12.76 -52.25
N ALA A 465 -12.65 13.43 -51.83
CA ALA A 465 -11.85 12.94 -50.70
C ALA A 465 -12.58 13.26 -49.40
N GLU A 466 -12.79 12.26 -48.56
CA GLU A 466 -13.36 12.42 -47.22
C GLU A 466 -12.49 13.36 -46.39
N GLY A 467 -13.13 14.33 -45.72
CA GLY A 467 -12.45 15.25 -44.82
C GLY A 467 -11.79 14.48 -43.68
N VAL A 468 -10.50 14.73 -43.48
CA VAL A 468 -9.66 14.15 -42.42
C VAL A 468 -10.33 14.30 -41.05
N GLU A 469 -10.50 13.16 -40.35
CA GLU A 469 -10.88 13.12 -38.93
C GLU A 469 -9.84 13.90 -38.11
N GLN A 470 -10.29 14.91 -37.37
CA GLN A 470 -9.49 15.47 -36.29
C GLN A 470 -9.56 14.47 -35.14
N VAL A 471 -8.51 13.64 -35.01
CA VAL A 471 -8.27 12.81 -33.84
C VAL A 471 -8.09 13.75 -32.65
N GLU A 472 -9.05 13.75 -31.72
CA GLU A 472 -8.91 14.43 -30.44
C GLU A 472 -7.65 13.94 -29.74
N LYS A 473 -6.83 14.87 -29.26
CA LYS A 473 -5.64 14.56 -28.48
C LYS A 473 -6.07 13.81 -27.22
N GLU A 474 -5.71 12.53 -27.15
CA GLU A 474 -5.81 11.75 -25.91
C GLU A 474 -5.15 12.54 -24.77
N THR A 475 -5.95 12.89 -23.76
CA THR A 475 -5.44 13.38 -22.48
C THR A 475 -4.64 12.25 -21.86
N LYS A 476 -3.31 12.30 -21.98
CA LYS A 476 -2.41 11.39 -21.29
C LYS A 476 -2.70 11.48 -19.78
N ILE A 477 -3.19 10.39 -19.21
CA ILE A 477 -3.30 10.23 -17.76
C ILE A 477 -1.87 10.24 -17.22
N GLU A 478 -1.52 11.26 -16.44
CA GLU A 478 -0.24 11.29 -15.74
C GLU A 478 -0.22 10.18 -14.68
N LYS A 479 0.71 9.23 -14.81
CA LYS A 479 0.91 8.18 -13.81
C LYS A 479 1.53 8.79 -12.55
N ASN A 480 0.89 8.61 -11.40
CA ASN A 480 1.45 8.95 -10.09
C ASN A 480 2.37 7.82 -9.60
N PHE A 481 3.53 8.16 -9.05
CA PHE A 481 4.51 7.18 -8.54
C PHE A 481 3.94 6.37 -7.37
N ASN A 482 3.97 5.04 -7.49
CA ASN A 482 3.75 4.10 -6.40
C ASN A 482 5.08 3.44 -6.02
N ILE A 483 5.54 3.66 -4.79
CA ILE A 483 6.83 3.13 -4.32
C ILE A 483 6.98 1.61 -4.42
N LYS A 484 5.91 0.82 -4.22
CA LYS A 484 5.98 -0.65 -4.33
C LYS A 484 6.08 -1.12 -5.78
N GLU A 485 5.43 -0.42 -6.70
CA GLU A 485 5.32 -0.82 -8.11
C GLU A 485 6.40 -0.19 -9.00
N ASP A 486 6.73 1.08 -8.75
CA ASP A 486 7.50 1.91 -9.67
C ASP A 486 8.97 2.11 -9.26
N LEU A 487 9.34 1.92 -7.99
CA LEU A 487 10.68 2.27 -7.49
C LEU A 487 11.80 1.61 -8.30
N VAL A 488 11.67 0.33 -8.66
CA VAL A 488 12.71 -0.41 -9.39
C VAL A 488 12.93 0.16 -10.80
N GLU A 489 11.85 0.34 -11.58
CA GLU A 489 11.97 0.86 -12.94
C GLU A 489 12.33 2.35 -12.96
N PHE A 490 11.80 3.14 -12.03
CA PHE A 490 12.21 4.53 -11.83
C PHE A 490 13.71 4.63 -11.52
N SER A 491 14.21 3.81 -10.59
CA SER A 491 15.62 3.79 -10.21
C SER A 491 16.54 3.45 -11.39
N LYS A 492 16.15 2.46 -12.20
CA LYS A 492 16.88 2.13 -13.44
C LYS A 492 16.85 3.27 -14.44
N TYR A 493 15.70 3.93 -14.63
CA TYR A 493 15.58 5.09 -15.53
C TYR A 493 16.52 6.22 -15.11
N ILE A 494 16.50 6.60 -13.83
CA ILE A 494 17.37 7.65 -13.29
C ILE A 494 18.85 7.32 -13.49
N ASP A 495 19.27 6.07 -13.22
CA ASP A 495 20.66 5.67 -13.42
C ASP A 495 21.07 5.66 -14.90
N ARG A 496 20.18 5.24 -15.81
CA ARG A 496 20.43 5.29 -17.27
C ARG A 496 20.62 6.73 -17.75
N GLU A 497 19.73 7.63 -17.34
CA GLU A 497 19.82 9.05 -17.74
C GLU A 497 21.07 9.71 -17.16
N ALA A 498 21.44 9.40 -15.91
CA ALA A 498 22.69 9.86 -15.32
C ALA A 498 23.92 9.39 -16.12
N ARG A 499 23.97 8.11 -16.52
CA ARG A 499 25.05 7.56 -17.38
C ARG A 499 25.12 8.22 -18.75
N LYS A 500 23.98 8.57 -19.32
CA LYS A 500 23.87 9.12 -20.69
C LYS A 500 24.17 10.62 -20.75
N LEU A 501 23.73 11.38 -19.75
CA LEU A 501 23.69 12.85 -19.82
C LEU A 501 24.79 13.52 -18.98
N LEU A 502 25.25 12.87 -17.91
CA LEU A 502 26.22 13.46 -16.99
C LEU A 502 27.64 13.03 -17.33
N THR A 503 28.56 14.00 -17.29
CA THR A 503 30.00 13.74 -17.37
C THR A 503 30.53 13.12 -16.08
N GLU A 504 31.68 12.45 -16.13
CA GLU A 504 32.31 11.86 -14.93
C GLU A 504 32.54 12.92 -13.83
N VAL A 505 33.00 14.12 -14.21
CA VAL A 505 33.17 15.25 -13.27
C VAL A 505 31.85 15.71 -12.65
N GLU A 506 30.74 15.70 -13.39
CA GLU A 506 29.42 16.01 -12.83
C GLU A 506 28.95 14.91 -11.87
N GLN A 507 29.13 13.64 -12.22
CA GLN A 507 28.79 12.51 -11.34
C GLN A 507 29.59 12.56 -10.02
N ASP A 508 30.89 12.84 -10.11
CA ASP A 508 31.78 12.96 -8.95
C ASP A 508 31.37 14.12 -8.03
N ASN A 509 30.98 15.26 -8.61
CA ASN A 509 30.51 16.42 -7.84
C ASN A 509 29.13 16.19 -7.22
N ILE A 510 28.25 15.39 -7.83
CA ILE A 510 26.99 14.95 -7.21
C ILE A 510 27.27 14.04 -6.01
N LEU A 511 28.27 13.16 -6.11
CA LEU A 511 28.68 12.29 -5.00
C LEU A 511 29.11 13.10 -3.76
N VAL A 512 29.77 14.25 -3.96
CA VAL A 512 30.12 15.17 -2.85
C VAL A 512 28.88 15.59 -2.07
N ALA A 513 27.78 15.91 -2.77
CA ALA A 513 26.50 16.32 -2.17
C ALA A 513 25.74 15.19 -1.44
N VAL A 514 26.21 13.95 -1.49
CA VAL A 514 25.64 12.84 -0.69
C VAL A 514 26.00 12.99 0.80
N THR A 515 27.14 13.61 1.08
CA THR A 515 27.78 13.73 2.41
C THR A 515 27.40 15.02 3.12
N ASN A 516 27.93 15.21 4.33
CA ASN A 516 27.75 16.44 5.12
C ASN A 516 28.40 17.67 4.46
N VAL A 517 29.25 17.50 3.43
CA VAL A 517 29.76 18.60 2.61
C VAL A 517 28.64 19.38 1.91
N LEU A 518 27.44 18.79 1.77
CA LEU A 518 26.25 19.49 1.29
C LEU A 518 25.91 20.72 2.17
N ASP A 519 26.15 20.66 3.48
CA ASP A 519 25.90 21.78 4.38
C ASP A 519 26.85 22.95 4.06
N ASP A 520 28.13 22.67 3.83
CA ASP A 520 29.13 23.68 3.42
C ASP A 520 28.83 24.26 2.02
N ILE A 521 28.34 23.42 1.09
CA ILE A 521 27.82 23.86 -0.20
C ILE A 521 26.67 24.85 0.01
N ASN A 522 25.72 24.53 0.89
CA ASN A 522 24.57 25.39 1.15
C ASN A 522 24.98 26.73 1.76
N LEU A 523 25.97 26.77 2.68
CA LEU A 523 26.55 28.02 3.20
C LEU A 523 27.01 28.93 2.05
N ILE A 524 27.81 28.40 1.11
CA ILE A 524 28.28 29.20 -0.05
C ILE A 524 27.11 29.68 -0.90
N THR A 525 26.14 28.80 -1.20
CA THR A 525 25.00 29.19 -2.04
C THR A 525 24.12 30.26 -1.40
N ASN A 526 24.06 30.29 -0.06
CA ASN A 526 23.35 31.29 0.73
C ASN A 526 24.20 32.54 1.04
N LYS A 527 25.40 32.64 0.46
CA LYS A 527 26.37 33.73 0.67
C LYS A 527 26.90 33.84 2.10
N GLU A 528 26.88 32.73 2.84
CA GLU A 528 27.47 32.59 4.16
C GLU A 528 28.94 32.13 4.06
N ARG A 529 29.70 32.26 5.16
CA ARG A 529 31.13 31.91 5.20
C ARG A 529 31.32 30.50 5.74
N ILE A 530 32.19 29.73 5.07
CA ILE A 530 32.73 28.48 5.62
C ILE A 530 33.84 28.82 6.62
N THR A 531 33.94 28.05 7.70
CA THR A 531 34.94 28.25 8.75
C THR A 531 36.06 27.19 8.69
N THR A 532 37.15 27.44 9.40
CA THR A 532 38.23 26.45 9.57
C THR A 532 37.77 25.17 10.28
N GLU A 533 36.74 25.27 11.14
CA GLU A 533 36.16 24.12 11.84
C GLU A 533 35.46 23.16 10.87
N ASN A 534 34.76 23.68 9.84
CA ASN A 534 34.16 22.85 8.79
C ASN A 534 35.22 22.00 8.09
N LEU A 535 36.34 22.62 7.71
CA LEU A 535 37.45 21.96 7.02
C LEU A 535 38.16 20.94 7.92
N GLN A 536 38.34 21.23 9.21
CA GLN A 536 38.93 20.29 10.17
C GLN A 536 38.06 19.04 10.33
N LYS A 537 36.74 19.20 10.53
CA LYS A 537 35.79 18.06 10.60
C LYS A 537 35.87 17.17 9.36
N LEU A 538 36.00 17.78 8.18
CA LEU A 538 36.14 17.06 6.92
C LEU A 538 37.46 16.27 6.82
N LYS A 539 38.57 16.82 7.35
CA LYS A 539 39.87 16.14 7.37
C LYS A 539 39.88 14.95 8.33
N GLU A 540 39.25 15.11 9.50
CA GLU A 540 39.18 14.10 10.56
C GLU A 540 38.23 12.93 10.24
N ASP A 541 37.25 13.12 9.36
CA ASP A 541 36.31 12.05 9.00
C ASP A 541 37.00 10.96 8.15
N GLU A 542 37.29 9.81 8.77
CA GLU A 542 37.93 8.66 8.11
C GLU A 542 37.06 8.03 7.00
N LYS A 543 35.71 8.10 7.12
CA LYS A 543 34.76 7.51 6.16
C LYS A 543 33.58 8.45 5.87
N LEU A 544 33.79 9.33 4.88
CA LEU A 544 32.77 10.26 4.38
C LEU A 544 31.51 9.58 3.81
N ILE A 545 31.61 8.31 3.42
CA ILE A 545 30.46 7.48 3.03
C ILE A 545 30.49 6.20 3.87
N LYS A 546 29.36 5.90 4.54
CA LYS A 546 29.12 4.63 5.20
C LYS A 546 28.24 3.77 4.27
N ILE A 547 28.86 2.87 3.51
CA ILE A 547 28.15 1.83 2.72
C ILE A 547 28.50 0.48 3.34
N ASP A 548 27.51 -0.40 3.44
CA ASP A 548 27.72 -1.80 3.82
C ASP A 548 28.40 -2.53 2.64
N GLU A 549 29.66 -2.94 2.84
CA GLU A 549 30.50 -3.56 1.80
C GLU A 549 30.00 -4.96 1.39
N ASN A 550 29.08 -5.56 2.17
CA ASN A 550 28.49 -6.88 1.90
C ASN A 550 27.53 -6.92 0.68
N VAL A 551 27.26 -5.78 0.05
CA VAL A 551 26.34 -5.65 -1.11
C VAL A 551 27.06 -5.75 -2.47
N LEU A 552 28.40 -5.88 -2.49
CA LEU A 552 29.20 -5.86 -3.71
C LEU A 552 29.13 -7.19 -4.50
N VAL A 553 28.17 -7.30 -5.43
CA VAL A 553 28.10 -8.41 -6.40
C VAL A 553 28.83 -8.07 -7.72
N HIS A 554 29.51 -6.93 -7.80
CA HIS A 554 30.16 -6.43 -9.02
C HIS A 554 31.64 -6.05 -8.82
N ARG A 555 32.42 -6.01 -9.92
CA ARG A 555 33.87 -5.74 -9.91
C ARG A 555 34.25 -4.25 -9.86
N GLU A 556 33.26 -3.34 -9.89
CA GLU A 556 33.49 -1.90 -9.88
C GLU A 556 33.86 -1.37 -8.48
N LYS A 557 34.73 -0.35 -8.44
CA LYS A 557 35.21 0.29 -7.20
C LYS A 557 34.38 1.50 -6.81
N LEU A 558 34.16 1.68 -5.51
CA LEU A 558 33.56 2.87 -4.95
C LEU A 558 34.45 4.09 -5.24
N LYS A 559 33.85 5.20 -5.65
CA LYS A 559 34.56 6.47 -5.86
C LYS A 559 34.99 7.07 -4.53
N ASN A 560 36.18 7.68 -4.51
CA ASN A 560 36.75 8.26 -3.30
C ASN A 560 36.50 9.78 -3.25
N ILE A 561 35.62 10.21 -2.34
CA ILE A 561 35.27 11.63 -2.16
C ILE A 561 36.48 12.47 -1.73
N LYS A 562 37.38 11.94 -0.89
CA LYS A 562 38.60 12.65 -0.48
C LYS A 562 39.46 12.98 -1.68
N ASN A 563 39.54 12.08 -2.67
CA ASN A 563 40.28 12.34 -3.90
C ASN A 563 39.54 13.35 -4.80
N ILE A 564 38.22 13.28 -4.89
CA ILE A 564 37.40 14.21 -5.70
C ILE A 564 37.54 15.65 -5.19
N ILE A 565 37.46 15.84 -3.86
CA ILE A 565 37.65 17.15 -3.21
C ILE A 565 39.14 17.48 -3.08
N GLY A 566 40.04 16.50 -3.24
CA GLY A 566 41.48 16.64 -3.00
C GLY A 566 41.78 17.07 -1.56
N ILE A 567 41.31 16.28 -0.59
CA ILE A 567 41.55 16.47 0.84
C ILE A 567 42.96 15.99 1.16
N THR A 568 43.82 16.93 1.53
CA THR A 568 45.20 16.71 1.99
C THR A 568 45.43 17.46 3.30
N GLU A 569 46.48 17.11 4.06
CA GLU A 569 46.79 17.78 5.35
C GLU A 569 47.03 19.29 5.17
N ASP A 570 47.63 19.68 4.05
CA ASP A 570 47.96 21.06 3.67
C ASP A 570 46.81 21.83 2.99
N LEU A 571 45.67 21.19 2.69
CA LEU A 571 44.53 21.86 2.04
C LEU A 571 44.08 23.09 2.86
N THR A 572 44.05 24.26 2.21
CA THR A 572 43.66 25.53 2.83
C THR A 572 42.15 25.80 2.71
N LEU A 573 41.62 26.70 3.56
CA LEU A 573 40.20 27.10 3.53
C LEU A 573 39.81 27.80 2.22
N GLU A 574 40.72 28.59 1.64
CA GLU A 574 40.48 29.30 0.38
C GLU A 574 40.39 28.35 -0.82
N GLU A 575 41.29 27.36 -0.87
CA GLU A 575 41.27 26.31 -1.87
C GLU A 575 40.01 25.45 -1.74
N TYR A 576 39.65 25.06 -0.52
CA TYR A 576 38.43 24.31 -0.25
C TYR A 576 37.18 25.06 -0.73
N THR A 577 37.07 26.35 -0.39
CA THR A 577 35.97 27.21 -0.84
C THR A 577 35.90 27.32 -2.36
N THR A 578 37.06 27.44 -3.02
CA THR A 578 37.15 27.52 -4.49
C THR A 578 36.70 26.21 -5.15
N LYS A 579 37.11 25.07 -4.58
CA LYS A 579 36.67 23.74 -5.04
C LYS A 579 35.16 23.56 -4.89
N LEU A 580 34.57 23.95 -3.76
CA LEU A 580 33.13 23.87 -3.57
C LEU A 580 32.35 24.78 -4.54
N LYS A 581 32.86 25.97 -4.88
CA LYS A 581 32.26 26.80 -5.95
C LYS A 581 32.26 26.09 -7.31
N SER A 582 33.31 25.33 -7.61
CA SER A 582 33.36 24.48 -8.81
C SER A 582 32.34 23.34 -8.75
N VAL A 583 32.24 22.66 -7.60
CA VAL A 583 31.25 21.60 -7.33
C VAL A 583 29.83 22.13 -7.55
N ILE A 584 29.48 23.27 -6.96
CA ILE A 584 28.18 23.95 -7.13
C ILE A 584 27.87 24.19 -8.60
N LYS A 585 28.82 24.77 -9.35
CA LYS A 585 28.65 25.06 -10.78
C LYS A 585 28.37 23.79 -11.59
N ASN A 586 29.00 22.66 -11.25
CA ASN A 586 28.79 21.40 -11.95
C ASN A 586 27.46 20.72 -11.56
N ILE A 587 27.05 20.80 -10.29
CA ILE A 587 25.72 20.35 -9.84
C ILE A 587 24.62 21.17 -10.56
N GLU A 588 24.76 22.49 -10.64
CA GLU A 588 23.79 23.35 -11.34
C GLU A 588 23.71 23.07 -12.85
N LYS A 589 24.82 22.64 -13.47
CA LYS A 589 24.79 22.15 -14.86
C LYS A 589 24.08 20.81 -14.96
N ALA A 590 24.35 19.88 -14.04
CA ALA A 590 23.72 18.57 -14.02
C ALA A 590 22.19 18.66 -13.91
N PHE A 591 21.68 19.53 -13.02
CA PHE A 591 20.23 19.79 -12.90
C PHE A 591 19.57 20.23 -14.22
N LYS A 592 20.28 20.96 -15.08
CA LYS A 592 19.72 21.40 -16.37
C LYS A 592 19.60 20.27 -17.39
N LYS A 593 20.30 19.15 -17.16
CA LYS A 593 20.36 18.01 -18.08
C LYS A 593 19.37 16.92 -17.71
N THR A 594 19.16 16.67 -16.42
CA THR A 594 18.34 15.55 -15.94
C THR A 594 16.91 15.98 -15.62
N LYS A 595 15.95 15.13 -15.98
CA LYS A 595 14.53 15.30 -15.66
C LYS A 595 13.93 13.97 -15.23
N ILE A 596 12.98 14.01 -14.30
CA ILE A 596 12.17 12.85 -13.97
C ILE A 596 11.09 12.64 -15.04
N ASN A 597 10.67 11.38 -15.24
CA ASN A 597 9.67 10.97 -16.24
C ASN A 597 8.27 10.72 -15.67
N MET A 598 8.07 10.97 -14.38
CA MET A 598 6.79 10.83 -13.68
C MET A 598 6.74 11.75 -12.46
N SER A 599 5.55 12.04 -11.96
CA SER A 599 5.37 12.81 -10.73
C SER A 599 5.71 11.94 -9.52
N ILE A 600 6.52 12.44 -8.59
CA ILE A 600 7.06 11.67 -7.46
C ILE A 600 7.00 12.46 -6.15
N PRO A 601 6.51 11.85 -5.04
CA PRO A 601 6.66 12.42 -3.72
C PRO A 601 8.06 12.11 -3.16
N LEU A 602 8.70 13.12 -2.56
CA LEU A 602 9.98 12.98 -1.87
C LEU A 602 9.91 13.50 -0.44
N TYR A 603 10.72 12.94 0.44
CA TYR A 603 10.56 13.05 1.88
C TYR A 603 11.77 13.61 2.62
N LEU A 604 11.53 14.33 3.70
CA LEU A 604 12.52 14.77 4.68
C LEU A 604 11.92 14.96 6.07
N THR A 605 12.75 15.00 7.12
CA THR A 605 12.32 15.16 8.52
C THR A 605 12.62 16.54 9.12
N LYS A 606 13.20 17.44 8.32
CA LYS A 606 13.43 18.84 8.68
C LYS A 606 12.50 19.71 7.84
N GLU A 607 12.09 20.85 8.38
CA GLU A 607 11.30 21.80 7.59
C GLU A 607 12.09 22.20 6.33
N PRO A 608 11.48 22.14 5.13
CA PRO A 608 12.19 22.41 3.89
C PRO A 608 12.65 23.87 3.83
N LYS A 609 13.94 24.05 3.54
CA LYS A 609 14.57 25.36 3.38
C LYS A 609 14.85 25.66 1.92
N LYS A 610 15.08 26.94 1.61
CA LYS A 610 15.46 27.42 0.27
C LYS A 610 16.94 27.12 -0.02
N GLU A 611 17.29 25.84 -0.16
CA GLU A 611 18.68 25.38 -0.33
C GLU A 611 18.75 24.12 -1.22
N LEU A 612 19.95 23.59 -1.47
CA LEU A 612 20.09 22.26 -2.07
C LEU A 612 19.79 21.22 -1.00
N THR A 613 18.86 20.30 -1.28
CA THR A 613 18.34 19.39 -0.26
C THR A 613 18.36 17.94 -0.74
N LYS A 614 18.92 17.08 0.10
CA LYS A 614 18.82 15.62 -0.04
C LYS A 614 17.44 15.17 0.45
N LEU A 615 16.67 14.57 -0.45
CA LEU A 615 15.33 14.07 -0.21
C LEU A 615 15.30 12.56 -0.40
N GLN A 616 14.45 11.87 0.35
CA GLN A 616 14.33 10.42 0.34
C GLN A 616 13.10 9.98 -0.46
N ILE A 617 13.23 8.98 -1.33
CA ILE A 617 12.08 8.38 -2.02
C ILE A 617 11.30 7.47 -1.07
N ASN A 618 11.98 6.68 -0.22
CA ASN A 618 11.34 5.78 0.74
C ASN A 618 11.25 6.40 2.15
N PRO A 619 10.08 6.90 2.60
CA PRO A 619 9.96 7.59 3.88
C PRO A 619 10.27 6.71 5.08
N GLN A 620 10.11 5.38 4.99
CA GLN A 620 10.44 4.45 6.09
C GLN A 620 11.92 4.55 6.51
N LYS A 621 12.83 4.88 5.57
CA LYS A 621 14.26 5.08 5.88
C LYS A 621 14.55 6.33 6.72
N LEU A 622 13.58 7.24 6.85
CA LEU A 622 13.69 8.44 7.68
C LEU A 622 13.13 8.22 9.10
N ILE A 623 12.38 7.15 9.31
CA ILE A 623 11.79 6.84 10.60
C ILE A 623 12.84 6.23 11.50
N SER A 624 13.03 6.84 12.66
CA SER A 624 13.85 6.34 13.77
C SER A 624 12.97 6.17 15.00
N ASN A 625 13.42 5.37 15.97
CA ASN A 625 12.72 5.15 17.26
C ASN A 625 12.80 6.42 18.12
N ASN A 626 12.12 7.49 17.69
CA ASN A 626 12.08 8.79 18.34
C ASN A 626 10.68 9.03 18.90
N ARG A 627 10.55 9.83 19.97
CA ARG A 627 9.22 10.18 20.51
C ARG A 627 8.32 10.88 19.48
N LYS A 628 8.92 11.65 18.57
CA LYS A 628 8.21 12.43 17.55
C LYS A 628 9.04 12.56 16.28
N VAL A 629 8.37 12.46 15.13
CA VAL A 629 8.93 12.72 13.80
C VAL A 629 8.01 13.68 13.05
N ASP A 630 8.55 14.79 12.56
CA ASP A 630 7.84 15.69 11.65
C ASP A 630 8.32 15.38 10.21
N LEU A 631 7.48 14.69 9.44
CA LEU A 631 7.74 14.26 8.07
C LEU A 631 7.15 15.28 7.09
N TYR A 632 7.95 15.74 6.14
CA TYR A 632 7.53 16.65 5.07
C TYR A 632 7.52 15.89 3.75
N LYS A 633 6.38 15.88 3.07
CA LYS A 633 6.19 15.30 1.73
C LYS A 633 6.18 16.42 0.69
N LEU A 634 7.14 16.40 -0.21
CA LEU A 634 7.28 17.34 -1.31
C LEU A 634 6.87 16.66 -2.62
N ASN A 635 5.80 17.14 -3.26
CA ASN A 635 5.29 16.57 -4.51
C ASN A 635 5.91 17.22 -5.74
N PHE A 636 6.78 16.49 -6.45
CA PHE A 636 7.40 16.97 -7.69
C PHE A 636 6.63 16.48 -8.91
N LYS A 637 6.39 17.38 -9.87
CA LYS A 637 5.70 17.06 -11.13
C LYS A 637 6.63 16.36 -12.13
N ASN A 638 6.06 15.57 -13.04
CA ASN A 638 6.78 15.05 -14.20
C ASN A 638 7.57 16.16 -14.93
N GLY A 639 8.82 15.85 -15.32
CA GLY A 639 9.72 16.80 -15.96
C GLY A 639 10.50 17.71 -14.99
N SER A 640 10.31 17.57 -13.67
CA SER A 640 11.11 18.28 -12.67
C SER A 640 12.60 17.89 -12.76
N ASN A 641 13.46 18.89 -12.56
CA ASN A 641 14.90 18.71 -12.57
C ASN A 641 15.37 18.16 -11.21
N LEU A 642 15.65 16.87 -11.14
CA LEU A 642 16.17 16.20 -9.94
C LEU A 642 17.40 15.36 -10.31
N LEU A 643 18.28 15.13 -9.33
CA LEU A 643 19.48 14.30 -9.49
C LEU A 643 19.39 13.12 -8.53
N GLY A 644 19.24 11.90 -9.04
CA GLY A 644 19.22 10.72 -8.18
C GLY A 644 20.62 10.30 -7.74
N PHE A 645 20.74 9.81 -6.51
CA PHE A 645 21.95 9.16 -6.02
C PHE A 645 21.96 7.69 -6.46
N SER A 646 22.07 7.50 -7.76
CA SER A 646 22.04 6.18 -8.37
C SER A 646 23.41 5.50 -8.35
N ASN A 647 23.45 4.22 -8.71
CA ASN A 647 24.68 3.41 -8.65
C ASN A 647 25.87 4.08 -9.36
N ILE A 648 25.65 4.70 -10.53
CA ILE A 648 26.72 5.38 -11.28
C ILE A 648 27.33 6.58 -10.55
N ILE A 649 26.60 7.19 -9.61
CA ILE A 649 27.11 8.28 -8.78
C ILE A 649 28.13 7.74 -7.77
N PHE A 650 27.90 6.55 -7.22
CA PHE A 650 28.76 5.95 -6.20
C PHE A 650 29.98 5.22 -6.77
N PHE A 651 29.86 4.59 -7.95
CA PHE A 651 30.88 3.68 -8.48
C PHE A 651 31.46 4.12 -9.81
N SER A 652 32.75 3.87 -10.00
CA SER A 652 33.37 3.98 -11.33
C SER A 652 32.90 2.80 -12.19
N ASN A 653 32.26 3.01 -13.33
CA ASN A 653 31.76 1.92 -14.17
C ASN A 653 32.73 1.59 -15.33
N ARG A 654 34.00 1.34 -15.01
CA ARG A 654 35.06 1.15 -16.03
C ARG A 654 34.92 -0.18 -16.76
N ASN A 655 34.54 -1.24 -16.04
CA ASN A 655 34.36 -2.58 -16.63
C ASN A 655 32.95 -2.80 -17.20
N LYS A 656 32.07 -1.79 -17.13
CA LYS A 656 30.67 -1.85 -17.56
C LYS A 656 29.87 -2.97 -16.85
N THR A 657 30.25 -3.31 -15.63
CA THR A 657 29.60 -4.38 -14.84
C THR A 657 28.62 -3.86 -13.79
N LEU A 658 28.51 -2.54 -13.63
CA LEU A 658 27.62 -1.93 -12.63
C LEU A 658 26.14 -2.10 -13.00
N PRO A 659 25.32 -2.76 -12.16
CA PRO A 659 23.88 -2.87 -12.39
C PRO A 659 23.21 -1.50 -12.43
N LEU A 660 22.14 -1.39 -13.22
CA LEU A 660 21.30 -0.19 -13.28
C LEU A 660 20.41 -0.14 -12.05
N GLY A 661 20.42 0.97 -11.33
CA GLY A 661 19.57 1.13 -10.16
C GLY A 661 20.03 2.20 -9.19
N MET A 662 19.37 2.20 -8.05
CA MET A 662 19.58 3.10 -6.90
C MET A 662 19.70 2.23 -5.63
N ASP A 663 20.56 1.22 -5.70
CA ASP A 663 20.61 0.14 -4.70
C ASP A 663 21.24 0.62 -3.39
N TYR A 664 22.22 1.52 -3.50
CA TYR A 664 22.96 2.08 -2.35
C TYR A 664 22.23 3.23 -1.68
N SER A 665 21.40 3.97 -2.41
CA SER A 665 20.67 5.11 -1.90
C SER A 665 19.39 5.31 -2.68
N THR A 666 18.29 5.46 -1.97
CA THR A 666 17.00 5.85 -2.54
C THR A 666 16.78 7.37 -2.44
N CYS A 667 17.85 8.15 -2.30
CA CYS A 667 17.76 9.59 -2.18
C CYS A 667 17.95 10.30 -3.53
N MET A 668 17.37 11.50 -3.62
CA MET A 668 17.56 12.44 -4.71
C MET A 668 18.00 13.80 -4.16
N LEU A 669 18.77 14.53 -4.93
CA LEU A 669 19.10 15.93 -4.69
C LEU A 669 18.11 16.82 -5.45
N ALA A 670 17.55 17.79 -4.74
CA ALA A 670 16.67 18.82 -5.27
C ALA A 670 17.26 20.21 -5.02
N ASP A 671 16.99 21.15 -5.92
CA ASP A 671 17.29 22.57 -5.71
C ASP A 671 16.01 23.30 -5.30
N LEU A 672 15.88 23.58 -4.00
CA LEU A 672 14.68 24.22 -3.43
C LEU A 672 14.80 25.75 -3.37
N ARG A 673 15.92 26.34 -3.79
CA ARG A 673 16.18 27.79 -3.68
C ARG A 673 15.14 28.65 -4.42
N LYS A 674 14.58 28.12 -5.52
CA LYS A 674 13.62 28.82 -6.40
C LYS A 674 12.20 28.24 -6.37
N VAL A 675 11.94 27.28 -5.49
CA VAL A 675 10.69 26.52 -5.43
C VAL A 675 9.69 27.20 -4.52
N GLU A 676 8.42 27.33 -4.88
CA GLU A 676 7.37 27.82 -3.96
C GLU A 676 6.82 26.67 -3.12
N PHE A 677 6.62 26.87 -1.82
CA PHE A 677 6.09 25.85 -0.93
C PHE A 677 4.61 26.11 -0.65
N ILE A 678 3.73 25.29 -1.22
CA ILE A 678 2.28 25.39 -1.00
C ILE A 678 1.86 24.25 -0.07
N LYS A 679 1.64 24.57 1.21
CA LYS A 679 1.14 23.61 2.20
C LYS A 679 -0.29 23.19 1.87
N ILE A 680 -0.52 21.89 1.78
CA ILE A 680 -1.83 21.30 1.48
C ILE A 680 -2.56 20.96 2.78
N LYS A 681 -1.96 20.08 3.60
CA LYS A 681 -2.53 19.60 4.86
C LYS A 681 -1.43 19.11 5.80
N THR A 682 -1.76 18.98 7.08
CA THR A 682 -0.95 18.26 8.06
C THR A 682 -1.83 17.19 8.71
N THR A 683 -1.37 15.95 8.72
CA THR A 683 -2.02 14.83 9.41
C THR A 683 -1.12 14.28 10.51
N THR A 684 -1.71 13.63 11.51
CA THR A 684 -0.98 12.99 12.60
C THR A 684 -1.33 11.51 12.64
N ASN A 685 -0.34 10.67 12.88
CA ASN A 685 -0.50 9.23 13.10
C ASN A 685 0.54 8.76 14.15
N TYR A 686 0.50 7.49 14.52
CA TYR A 686 1.45 6.88 15.45
C TYR A 686 2.05 5.62 14.83
N ILE A 687 3.36 5.46 15.02
CA ILE A 687 4.10 4.24 14.68
C ILE A 687 4.35 3.51 15.99
N ILE A 688 3.82 2.30 16.07
CA ILE A 688 4.00 1.37 17.18
C ILE A 688 4.98 0.31 16.72
N LYS A 689 5.96 0.00 17.57
CA LYS A 689 6.85 -1.14 17.39
C LYS A 689 6.75 -2.05 18.60
N LEU A 690 6.39 -3.29 18.34
CA LEU A 690 6.27 -4.35 19.34
C LEU A 690 7.53 -5.23 19.23
N GLU A 691 8.42 -5.13 20.22
CA GLU A 691 9.63 -5.95 20.26
C GLU A 691 9.36 -7.31 20.94
N ASP A 692 10.08 -8.35 20.53
CA ASP A 692 9.94 -9.67 21.15
C ASP A 692 10.43 -9.61 22.60
N ASN A 693 9.74 -10.32 23.50
CA ASN A 693 9.98 -10.34 24.96
C ASN A 693 9.77 -9.00 25.69
N SER A 694 9.53 -7.90 24.98
CA SER A 694 9.33 -6.59 25.61
C SER A 694 7.99 -6.52 26.36
N LEU A 695 7.99 -5.79 27.48
CA LEU A 695 6.80 -5.42 28.24
C LEU A 695 6.22 -4.06 27.79
N GLU A 696 7.00 -3.26 27.07
CA GLU A 696 6.61 -1.93 26.61
C GLU A 696 6.72 -1.80 25.10
N GLU A 697 5.80 -1.03 24.54
CA GLU A 697 5.78 -0.69 23.11
C GLU A 697 6.57 0.58 22.85
N VAL A 698 7.29 0.62 21.73
CA VAL A 698 7.99 1.83 21.29
C VAL A 698 7.05 2.64 20.42
N ILE A 699 6.64 3.81 20.93
CA ILE A 699 5.67 4.69 20.28
C ILE A 699 6.40 5.90 19.69
N THR A 700 6.18 6.15 18.40
CA THR A 700 6.66 7.33 17.68
C THR A 700 5.47 8.10 17.12
N LYS A 701 5.24 9.33 17.59
CA LYS A 701 4.24 10.21 16.98
C LYS A 701 4.78 10.75 15.65
N ILE A 702 4.04 10.57 14.56
CA ILE A 702 4.42 11.13 13.26
C ILE A 702 3.42 12.21 12.84
N ASN A 703 3.94 13.39 12.49
CA ASN A 703 3.17 14.44 11.82
C ASN A 703 3.62 14.52 10.38
N ILE A 704 2.68 14.52 9.44
CA ILE A 704 2.96 14.47 8.02
C ILE A 704 2.42 15.73 7.40
N THR A 705 3.31 16.59 6.89
CA THR A 705 2.94 17.83 6.21
C THR A 705 3.15 17.67 4.71
N GLU A 706 2.07 17.77 3.95
CA GLU A 706 2.10 17.68 2.49
C GLU A 706 2.27 19.07 1.87
N ILE A 707 3.23 19.17 0.95
CA ILE A 707 3.64 20.42 0.30
C ILE A 707 3.76 20.15 -1.20
N ASN A 708 3.10 20.98 -2.01
CA ASN A 708 3.35 21.04 -3.44
C ASN A 708 4.53 21.98 -3.73
N VAL A 709 5.39 21.54 -4.64
CA VAL A 709 6.62 22.23 -5.07
C VAL A 709 6.71 22.41 -6.58
#